data_AF-A0A6G0WE08-F1
#
_entry.id   AF-A0A6G0WE08-F1
#
_cell.length_a   1.000
_cell.length_b   1.000
_cell.length_c   1.000
_cell.angle_alpha   90.00
_cell.angle_beta   90.00
_cell.angle_gamma   90.00
#
_symmetry.space_group_name_H-M   'P 1'
#
loop_
_entity.id
_entity.type
_entity.pdbx_description
1 polymer ?
#
loop_
_entity_poly.entity_id
_entity_poly.type
_entity_poly.pdbx_seq_one_letter_code
_entity_poly.pdbx_strand_id
1 'polypeptide(L)'
;MQWLGAIRSRVQPLLHHEEESSSSVEKTQVHKLLRDASRCKRKVSRFWLEKLLVAVDGLQMYGIMWQMSQIWPWPSRWLASTRSTLIFSLDFFSLLPTGAGMGQDKPPFSHWGELDGYWVYALVFALLPYAALAAYWTLFLTWRSNGDAHFLSKTAYLENKLLLLFQVLYLPIGLAVCRLWNCQDTVNPLDVTEVISTMSVDPSFDCDGTPQILALSCITAALGAPFLVGFPFVLYKRIMIVGAYADKCLKQERFVQTKELAYLVNLSDDYDTLYVAQYASFTRPMMTLPVQTCLVKLALLGIFSFGRSRYPSTESESYQGTCLCIVLLLFLGHRSLWSPSPFRCRSTAQLSLLIDVILAFDGIMGHPSLRVVPHAVRVVLLSANPTKSALTVASVKLALFNFVHTFAIIMICLWFVYTLALKQLGRLDWPTHLGMRQVVDHADGIAKWIAAVHSANSVVEKAFLSPAQVKPLEEMRAVLDALTECSSEAAKLDHLLHAPLHETQLMLQSLYVQDTATAVMASERIDDCVHEFTSELTRYQKKHQALAPHKRDALFKLSAMRTWQQSENRPASVMPDAAAPPEDAFVAMDVVVSTDWELNLIVDATRFATQLERNPMSTAPPLAVHWLVLMDDKATADFVFATAVQYAADGWLLVKLPLVKPDKTWIVVEGWIAVKSDAWTTSFQVELLACVDSDSRNLFRELMRPTARSPVDAKHIAGLLEATRQRRQPEDSLRQQWMVAIQQWNVQFASRHRRCPADADKAKIRVWYKMYHALCRRQWQKESQGV
;
A
#
# COMPACT_ATOMS: atom_id res chain seq x y z
N MET A 1 19.37 5.77 -46.61
CA MET A 1 19.22 7.22 -46.87
C MET A 1 17.76 7.71 -47.02
N GLN A 2 16.73 6.96 -46.63
CA GLN A 2 15.32 7.44 -46.63
C GLN A 2 14.77 7.83 -45.24
N TRP A 3 15.56 7.67 -44.17
CA TRP A 3 15.13 7.97 -42.80
C TRP A 3 15.36 9.43 -42.36
N LEU A 4 16.26 10.15 -43.05
CA LEU A 4 16.55 11.57 -42.78
C LEU A 4 15.51 12.53 -43.41
N GLY A 5 14.76 12.08 -44.42
CA GLY A 5 13.72 12.89 -45.08
C GLY A 5 12.45 13.06 -44.22
N ALA A 6 12.12 12.08 -43.37
CA ALA A 6 10.94 12.11 -42.51
C ALA A 6 11.12 13.00 -41.26
N ILE A 7 12.35 13.32 -40.87
CA ILE A 7 12.65 14.23 -39.76
C ILE A 7 12.53 15.69 -40.22
N ARG A 8 12.83 15.99 -41.50
CA ARG A 8 12.78 17.36 -42.04
C ARG A 8 11.35 17.91 -42.21
N SER A 9 10.36 17.04 -42.47
CA SER A 9 8.96 17.45 -42.66
C SER A 9 8.16 17.64 -41.36
N ARG A 10 8.68 17.22 -40.20
CA ARG A 10 8.05 17.45 -38.88
C ARG A 10 8.58 18.68 -38.14
N VAL A 11 9.59 19.36 -38.68
CA VAL A 11 10.21 20.54 -38.06
C VAL A 11 9.81 21.85 -38.78
N GLN A 12 9.03 21.77 -39.87
CA GLN A 12 8.83 22.90 -40.79
C GLN A 12 7.45 23.61 -40.73
N PRO A 13 6.75 23.66 -39.58
CA PRO A 13 5.83 24.78 -39.34
C PRO A 13 6.13 25.55 -38.05
N LEU A 14 7.33 25.43 -37.45
CA LEU A 14 7.70 26.18 -36.23
C LEU A 14 8.63 27.37 -36.47
N LEU A 15 8.73 27.83 -37.71
CA LEU A 15 9.48 29.02 -38.08
C LEU A 15 8.59 29.88 -38.96
N HIS A 16 7.65 30.61 -38.36
CA HIS A 16 7.21 31.94 -38.80
C HIS A 16 6.54 32.63 -37.61
N HIS A 17 7.23 33.66 -37.11
CA HIS A 17 6.79 34.79 -36.29
C HIS A 17 5.64 34.61 -35.28
N GLU A 18 5.96 34.88 -34.01
CA GLU A 18 5.42 36.09 -33.36
C GLU A 18 6.35 36.53 -32.21
N GLU A 19 6.76 37.80 -32.28
CA GLU A 19 7.45 38.51 -31.21
C GLU A 19 6.44 38.73 -30.06
N GLU A 20 6.44 37.87 -29.06
CA GLU A 20 5.68 38.11 -27.84
C GLU A 20 6.60 38.23 -26.62
N SER A 21 6.48 39.39 -25.97
CA SER A 21 6.94 39.83 -24.64
C SER A 21 7.77 38.86 -23.78
N SER A 22 8.77 39.40 -23.09
CA SER A 22 9.64 38.71 -22.12
C SER A 22 8.94 37.77 -21.11
N SER A 23 7.65 37.97 -20.82
CA SER A 23 6.85 37.07 -19.96
C SER A 23 6.47 35.72 -20.61
N SER A 24 6.46 35.64 -21.95
CA SER A 24 6.13 34.43 -22.72
C SER A 24 7.33 33.48 -22.80
N VAL A 25 8.55 34.03 -22.90
CA VAL A 25 9.80 33.28 -23.02
C VAL A 25 10.12 32.51 -21.75
N GLU A 26 9.90 33.14 -20.59
CA GLU A 26 10.09 32.56 -19.26
C GLU A 26 9.09 31.41 -19.00
N LYS A 27 7.81 31.62 -19.34
CA LYS A 27 6.78 30.54 -19.33
C LYS A 27 7.14 29.39 -20.26
N THR A 28 7.76 29.65 -21.40
CA THR A 28 8.14 28.62 -22.38
C THR A 28 9.33 27.80 -21.90
N GLN A 29 10.30 28.39 -21.20
CA GLN A 29 11.41 27.69 -20.54
C GLN A 29 10.96 26.87 -19.33
N VAL A 30 10.09 27.44 -18.48
CA VAL A 30 9.45 26.74 -17.36
C VAL A 30 8.65 25.53 -17.84
N HIS A 31 7.86 25.70 -18.90
CA HIS A 31 7.17 24.58 -19.53
C HIS A 31 8.12 23.55 -20.12
N LYS A 32 9.30 23.94 -20.60
CA LYS A 32 10.31 23.01 -21.13
C LYS A 32 10.98 22.22 -19.99
N LEU A 33 11.34 22.86 -18.88
CA LEU A 33 11.92 22.22 -17.69
C LEU A 33 10.92 21.28 -17.01
N LEU A 34 9.67 21.72 -16.81
CA LEU A 34 8.61 20.86 -16.30
C LEU A 34 8.26 19.73 -17.27
N ARG A 35 8.32 19.97 -18.58
CA ARG A 35 8.13 18.93 -19.62
C ARG A 35 9.28 17.93 -19.64
N ASP A 36 10.51 18.37 -19.36
CA ASP A 36 11.69 17.52 -19.26
C ASP A 36 11.68 16.69 -17.96
N ALA A 37 11.26 17.27 -16.83
CA ALA A 37 11.00 16.55 -15.58
C ALA A 37 9.81 15.58 -15.68
N SER A 38 8.78 15.93 -16.46
CA SER A 38 7.59 15.08 -16.72
C SER A 38 7.72 14.19 -17.98
N ARG A 39 8.94 13.96 -18.50
CA ARG A 39 9.15 13.03 -19.63
C ARG A 39 8.68 11.59 -19.35
N CYS A 40 8.33 11.25 -18.11
CA CYS A 40 7.58 10.04 -17.78
C CYS A 40 6.09 10.20 -18.13
N LYS A 41 5.53 9.24 -18.88
CA LYS A 41 4.14 9.18 -19.40
C LYS A 41 3.01 9.18 -18.33
N ARG A 42 3.28 9.58 -17.09
CA ARG A 42 2.36 9.54 -15.96
C ARG A 42 1.23 10.56 -16.15
N LYS A 43 0.00 10.11 -15.94
CA LYS A 43 -1.22 10.94 -16.06
C LYS A 43 -2.09 10.73 -14.84
N VAL A 44 -2.41 11.83 -14.17
CA VAL A 44 -3.32 11.84 -13.01
C VAL A 44 -4.73 12.30 -13.38
N SER A 45 -4.88 13.03 -14.49
CA SER A 45 -6.18 13.58 -14.88
C SER A 45 -7.20 12.47 -15.12
N ARG A 46 -8.22 12.44 -14.26
CA ARG A 46 -9.41 11.58 -14.39
C ARG A 46 -10.61 12.35 -14.91
N PHE A 47 -10.41 13.56 -15.43
CA PHE A 47 -11.48 14.49 -15.77
C PHE A 47 -12.61 13.90 -16.64
N TRP A 48 -12.24 13.19 -17.71
CA TRP A 48 -13.19 12.54 -18.61
C TRP A 48 -13.58 11.14 -18.13
N LEU A 49 -12.65 10.42 -17.52
CA LEU A 49 -12.90 9.10 -16.96
C LEU A 49 -13.99 9.16 -15.88
N GLU A 50 -13.94 10.16 -14.99
CA GLU A 50 -14.95 10.38 -13.94
C GLU A 50 -16.35 10.59 -14.52
N LYS A 51 -16.49 11.40 -15.58
CA LYS A 51 -17.77 11.64 -16.26
C LYS A 51 -18.29 10.40 -16.96
N LEU A 52 -17.38 9.66 -17.61
CA LEU A 52 -17.71 8.39 -18.24
C LEU A 52 -18.21 7.38 -17.22
N LEU A 53 -17.57 7.27 -16.06
CA LEU A 53 -17.99 6.36 -14.98
C LEU A 53 -19.37 6.74 -14.46
N VAL A 54 -19.64 8.02 -14.20
CA VAL A 54 -20.97 8.49 -13.78
C VAL A 54 -22.05 8.18 -14.84
N ALA A 55 -21.74 8.37 -16.12
CA ALA A 55 -22.66 8.02 -17.20
C ALA A 55 -22.90 6.51 -17.29
N VAL A 56 -21.85 5.69 -17.20
CA VAL A 56 -21.96 4.22 -17.20
C VAL A 56 -22.75 3.73 -15.99
N ASP A 57 -22.48 4.23 -14.79
CA ASP A 57 -23.21 3.87 -13.57
C ASP A 57 -24.71 4.22 -13.69
N GLY A 58 -25.02 5.41 -14.21
CA GLY A 58 -26.40 5.84 -14.46
C GLY A 58 -27.12 4.95 -15.46
N LEU A 59 -26.47 4.66 -16.59
CA LEU A 59 -27.01 3.78 -17.63
C LEU A 59 -27.15 2.32 -17.16
N GLN A 60 -26.26 1.88 -16.28
CA GLN A 60 -26.33 0.58 -15.63
C GLN A 60 -27.54 0.48 -14.69
N MET A 61 -27.74 1.47 -13.82
CA MET A 61 -28.93 1.54 -12.96
C MET A 61 -30.22 1.63 -13.78
N TYR A 62 -30.21 2.44 -14.85
CA TYR A 62 -31.31 2.49 -15.81
C TYR A 62 -31.56 1.13 -16.47
N GLY A 63 -30.51 0.40 -16.85
CA GLY A 63 -30.61 -0.92 -17.42
C GLY A 63 -31.28 -1.94 -16.50
N ILE A 64 -30.99 -1.92 -15.19
CA ILE A 64 -31.72 -2.78 -14.22
C ILE A 64 -33.19 -2.38 -14.16
N MET A 65 -33.47 -1.08 -14.10
CA MET A 65 -34.84 -0.58 -14.04
C MET A 65 -35.62 -0.95 -15.31
N TRP A 66 -34.96 -0.92 -16.48
CA TRP A 66 -35.49 -1.41 -17.76
C TRP A 66 -35.80 -2.91 -17.72
N GLN A 67 -34.96 -3.72 -17.05
CA GLN A 67 -35.20 -5.15 -16.86
C GLN A 67 -36.38 -5.44 -15.93
N MET A 68 -36.51 -4.66 -14.85
CA MET A 68 -37.67 -4.77 -13.96
C MET A 68 -38.95 -4.32 -14.66
N SER A 69 -38.86 -3.35 -15.55
CA SER A 69 -40.03 -2.76 -16.20
C SER A 69 -40.63 -3.58 -17.33
N GLN A 70 -40.12 -4.78 -17.61
CA GLN A 70 -40.71 -5.70 -18.58
C GLN A 70 -42.13 -6.16 -18.22
N ILE A 71 -42.48 -6.13 -16.93
CA ILE A 71 -43.84 -6.39 -16.44
C ILE A 71 -44.55 -5.11 -16.02
N TRP A 72 -43.80 -4.05 -15.71
CA TRP A 72 -44.38 -2.78 -15.28
C TRP A 72 -45.10 -2.10 -16.44
N PRO A 73 -46.03 -1.18 -16.19
CA PRO A 73 -46.83 -0.53 -17.24
C PRO A 73 -46.06 0.54 -18.02
N TRP A 74 -44.79 0.28 -18.35
CA TRP A 74 -43.98 1.10 -19.23
C TRP A 74 -44.42 0.88 -20.69
N PRO A 75 -44.46 1.93 -21.52
CA PRO A 75 -44.87 1.77 -22.91
C PRO A 75 -43.91 0.84 -23.67
N SER A 76 -44.44 -0.17 -24.37
CA SER A 76 -43.63 -1.13 -25.16
C SER A 76 -42.74 -0.46 -26.23
N ARG A 77 -43.25 0.58 -26.89
CA ARG A 77 -42.47 1.40 -27.84
C ARG A 77 -41.28 2.10 -27.17
N TRP A 78 -41.45 2.51 -25.91
CA TRP A 78 -40.38 3.14 -25.13
C TRP A 78 -39.29 2.11 -24.79
N LEU A 79 -39.69 0.94 -24.28
CA LEU A 79 -38.77 -0.18 -23.99
C LEU A 79 -37.96 -0.58 -25.23
N ALA A 80 -38.60 -0.66 -26.39
CA ALA A 80 -37.93 -0.96 -27.65
C ALA A 80 -36.91 0.13 -28.03
N SER A 81 -37.26 1.41 -27.86
CA SER A 81 -36.37 2.53 -28.18
C SER A 81 -35.17 2.65 -27.23
N THR A 82 -35.32 2.24 -25.97
CA THR A 82 -34.26 2.35 -24.95
C THR A 82 -33.49 1.07 -24.71
N ARG A 83 -33.80 0.00 -25.46
CA ARG A 83 -33.13 -1.30 -25.40
C ARG A 83 -31.61 -1.22 -25.52
N SER A 84 -31.09 -0.29 -26.31
CA SER A 84 -29.64 -0.10 -26.51
C SER A 84 -28.88 0.28 -25.23
N THR A 85 -29.57 0.79 -24.21
CA THR A 85 -28.95 1.11 -22.91
C THR A 85 -28.39 -0.13 -22.20
N LEU A 86 -28.88 -1.32 -22.52
CA LEU A 86 -28.42 -2.60 -21.96
C LEU A 86 -26.98 -2.95 -22.34
N ILE A 87 -26.43 -2.33 -23.39
CA ILE A 87 -25.01 -2.48 -23.77
C ILE A 87 -24.10 -2.07 -22.61
N PHE A 88 -24.48 -1.05 -21.83
CA PHE A 88 -23.70 -0.57 -20.68
C PHE A 88 -23.76 -1.51 -19.47
N SER A 89 -24.81 -2.35 -19.40
CA SER A 89 -24.92 -3.46 -18.45
C SER A 89 -24.31 -4.76 -18.98
N LEU A 90 -23.70 -4.74 -20.18
CA LEU A 90 -23.19 -5.92 -20.89
C LEU A 90 -24.19 -7.08 -20.96
N ASP A 91 -25.48 -6.74 -20.99
CA ASP A 91 -26.58 -7.69 -20.99
C ASP A 91 -26.96 -8.05 -22.42
N PHE A 92 -26.06 -8.78 -23.08
CA PHE A 92 -26.24 -9.19 -24.48
C PHE A 92 -27.45 -10.12 -24.66
N PHE A 93 -27.77 -10.90 -23.62
CA PHE A 93 -28.95 -11.74 -23.60
C PHE A 93 -30.22 -10.94 -23.88
N SER A 94 -30.45 -9.84 -23.17
CA SER A 94 -31.65 -9.03 -23.39
C SER A 94 -31.62 -8.16 -24.65
N LEU A 95 -30.55 -8.19 -25.42
CA LEU A 95 -30.50 -7.65 -26.79
C LEU A 95 -31.02 -8.65 -27.84
N LEU A 96 -31.13 -9.93 -27.50
CA LEU A 96 -31.64 -10.98 -28.41
C LEU A 96 -33.15 -10.86 -28.63
N PRO A 97 -33.70 -11.24 -29.80
CA PRO A 97 -35.14 -11.15 -30.07
C PRO A 97 -36.03 -11.80 -28.99
N THR A 98 -35.59 -12.93 -28.42
CA THR A 98 -36.24 -13.66 -27.32
C THR A 98 -35.76 -13.25 -25.94
N GLY A 99 -34.95 -12.19 -25.81
CA GLY A 99 -34.26 -11.81 -24.58
C GLY A 99 -35.03 -10.87 -23.64
N ALA A 100 -36.21 -10.40 -24.06
CA ALA A 100 -37.10 -9.56 -23.26
C ALA A 100 -38.50 -9.47 -23.90
N GLY A 101 -39.56 -9.47 -23.08
CA GLY A 101 -40.95 -9.44 -23.51
C GLY A 101 -41.45 -8.09 -24.01
N MET A 102 -40.66 -7.01 -23.85
CA MET A 102 -40.95 -5.65 -24.33
C MET A 102 -42.28 -5.08 -23.81
N GLY A 103 -42.71 -5.47 -22.60
CA GLY A 103 -43.99 -5.04 -22.03
C GLY A 103 -45.22 -5.57 -22.78
N GLN A 104 -45.09 -6.69 -23.50
CA GLN A 104 -46.24 -7.43 -24.04
C GLN A 104 -47.00 -8.11 -22.90
N ASP A 105 -48.32 -8.19 -22.96
CA ASP A 105 -49.14 -8.84 -21.90
C ASP A 105 -48.94 -10.37 -21.84
N LYS A 106 -48.69 -11.00 -23.00
CA LYS A 106 -48.49 -12.44 -23.17
C LYS A 106 -47.46 -12.72 -24.28
N PRO A 107 -46.16 -12.49 -24.04
CA PRO A 107 -45.13 -12.88 -24.99
C PRO A 107 -45.11 -14.41 -25.17
N PRO A 108 -44.68 -14.91 -26.35
CA PRO A 108 -44.58 -16.36 -26.62
C PRO A 108 -43.43 -17.05 -25.87
N PHE A 109 -42.63 -16.27 -25.12
CA PHE A 109 -41.50 -16.67 -24.28
C PHE A 109 -41.58 -15.84 -22.99
N SER A 110 -40.73 -16.13 -22.00
CA SER A 110 -40.68 -15.40 -20.73
C SER A 110 -40.55 -13.87 -20.89
N HIS A 111 -41.23 -13.07 -20.06
CA HIS A 111 -41.13 -11.59 -20.13
C HIS A 111 -39.70 -11.07 -19.94
N TRP A 112 -38.81 -11.88 -19.39
CA TRP A 112 -37.43 -11.55 -19.10
C TRP A 112 -36.45 -12.24 -20.04
N GLY A 113 -36.99 -12.94 -21.03
CA GLY A 113 -36.30 -13.63 -22.10
C GLY A 113 -35.97 -15.09 -21.80
N GLU A 114 -35.68 -15.84 -22.87
CA GLU A 114 -35.29 -17.26 -22.83
C GLU A 114 -34.03 -17.51 -23.67
N LEU A 115 -33.10 -18.28 -23.12
CA LEU A 115 -31.88 -18.75 -23.80
C LEU A 115 -31.54 -20.16 -23.30
N ASP A 116 -31.56 -21.11 -24.22
CA ASP A 116 -31.14 -22.48 -23.93
C ASP A 116 -29.68 -22.51 -23.44
N GLY A 117 -29.44 -23.14 -22.30
CA GLY A 117 -28.09 -23.20 -21.72
C GLY A 117 -27.66 -21.90 -21.04
N TYR A 118 -28.60 -21.09 -20.54
CA TYR A 118 -28.29 -19.82 -19.85
C TYR A 118 -27.30 -19.99 -18.68
N TRP A 119 -27.27 -21.16 -18.04
CA TRP A 119 -26.31 -21.47 -16.98
C TRP A 119 -24.84 -21.28 -17.42
N VAL A 120 -24.51 -21.54 -18.69
CA VAL A 120 -23.16 -21.31 -19.25
C VAL A 120 -22.86 -19.82 -19.30
N TYR A 121 -23.83 -19.02 -19.76
CA TYR A 121 -23.71 -17.56 -19.79
C TYR A 121 -23.47 -17.01 -18.38
N ALA A 122 -24.27 -17.44 -17.39
CA ALA A 122 -24.08 -17.04 -15.99
C ALA A 122 -22.73 -17.49 -15.42
N LEU A 123 -22.27 -18.71 -15.75
CA LEU A 123 -20.99 -19.24 -15.31
C LEU A 123 -19.81 -18.42 -15.86
N VAL A 124 -19.83 -18.03 -17.13
CA VAL A 124 -18.78 -17.20 -17.74
C VAL A 124 -18.65 -15.85 -17.00
N PHE A 125 -19.77 -15.20 -16.71
CA PHE A 125 -19.76 -13.95 -15.94
C PHE A 125 -19.30 -14.16 -14.49
N ALA A 126 -19.73 -15.25 -13.84
CA ALA A 126 -19.33 -15.58 -12.47
C ALA A 126 -17.83 -15.90 -12.35
N LEU A 127 -17.21 -16.50 -13.38
CA LEU A 127 -15.79 -16.85 -13.41
C LEU A 127 -14.88 -15.66 -13.75
N LEU A 128 -15.39 -14.63 -14.42
CA LEU A 128 -14.62 -13.45 -14.85
C LEU A 128 -13.78 -12.81 -13.72
N PRO A 129 -14.33 -12.49 -12.52
CA PRO A 129 -13.53 -11.90 -11.45
C PRO A 129 -12.41 -12.84 -10.97
N TYR A 130 -12.66 -14.14 -10.93
CA TYR A 130 -11.66 -15.14 -10.52
C TYR A 130 -10.57 -15.33 -11.57
N ALA A 131 -10.92 -15.32 -12.86
CA ALA A 131 -9.95 -15.35 -13.95
C ALA A 131 -9.05 -14.10 -13.92
N ALA A 132 -9.61 -12.92 -13.67
CA ALA A 132 -8.85 -11.69 -13.52
C ALA A 132 -7.92 -11.71 -12.30
N LEU A 133 -8.38 -12.27 -11.17
CA LEU A 133 -7.55 -12.48 -9.97
C LEU A 133 -6.42 -13.50 -10.20
N ALA A 134 -6.70 -14.59 -10.92
CA ALA A 134 -5.67 -15.57 -11.28
C ALA A 134 -4.62 -14.97 -12.22
N ALA A 135 -5.04 -14.17 -13.21
CA ALA A 135 -4.13 -13.42 -14.08
C ALA A 135 -3.28 -12.41 -13.28
N TYR A 136 -3.90 -11.70 -12.33
CA TYR A 136 -3.17 -10.82 -11.42
C TYR A 136 -2.12 -11.58 -10.59
N TRP A 137 -2.50 -12.72 -10.02
CA TRP A 137 -1.61 -13.52 -9.17
C TRP A 137 -0.43 -14.13 -9.96
N THR A 138 -0.69 -14.63 -11.17
CA THR A 138 0.36 -15.16 -12.05
C THR A 138 1.35 -14.07 -12.48
N LEU A 139 0.88 -12.87 -12.82
CA LEU A 139 1.75 -11.73 -13.10
C LEU A 139 2.56 -11.32 -11.87
N PHE A 140 1.94 -11.28 -10.69
CA PHE A 140 2.61 -10.99 -9.43
C PHE A 140 3.76 -11.98 -9.15
N LEU A 141 3.48 -13.29 -9.26
CA LEU A 141 4.49 -14.33 -9.06
C LEU A 141 5.63 -14.20 -10.08
N THR A 142 5.32 -13.90 -11.33
CA THR A 142 6.30 -13.73 -12.41
C THR A 142 7.21 -12.51 -12.16
N TRP A 143 6.65 -11.38 -11.75
CA TRP A 143 7.46 -10.20 -11.41
C TRP A 143 8.34 -10.43 -10.19
N ARG A 144 7.81 -11.16 -9.19
CA ARG A 144 8.57 -11.54 -8.00
C ARG A 144 9.71 -12.51 -8.33
N SER A 145 9.46 -13.53 -9.16
CA SER A 145 10.51 -14.48 -9.56
C SER A 145 11.60 -13.83 -10.40
N ASN A 146 11.25 -12.82 -11.19
CA ASN A 146 12.20 -12.10 -12.03
C ASN A 146 13.02 -11.05 -11.25
N GLY A 147 12.75 -10.84 -9.95
CA GLY A 147 13.46 -9.87 -9.12
C GLY A 147 13.30 -8.41 -9.60
N ASP A 148 12.18 -8.08 -10.25
CA ASP A 148 11.96 -6.74 -10.80
C ASP A 148 11.83 -5.71 -9.68
N ALA A 149 12.75 -4.74 -9.60
CA ALA A 149 12.76 -3.72 -8.54
C ALA A 149 11.46 -2.89 -8.46
N HIS A 150 10.74 -2.77 -9.58
CA HIS A 150 9.47 -2.02 -9.65
C HIS A 150 8.23 -2.91 -9.48
N PHE A 151 8.38 -4.16 -9.04
CA PHE A 151 7.23 -5.06 -8.94
C PHE A 151 6.12 -4.48 -8.04
N LEU A 152 6.45 -3.84 -6.92
CA LEU A 152 5.45 -3.25 -6.01
C LEU A 152 4.61 -2.17 -6.68
N SER A 153 5.21 -1.22 -7.41
CA SER A 153 4.45 -0.17 -8.09
C SER A 153 3.64 -0.72 -9.28
N LYS A 154 4.19 -1.68 -10.03
CA LYS A 154 3.46 -2.39 -11.11
C LYS A 154 2.25 -3.15 -10.58
N THR A 155 2.38 -3.80 -9.42
CA THR A 155 1.28 -4.55 -8.78
C THR A 155 0.19 -3.61 -8.30
N ALA A 156 0.54 -2.51 -7.63
CA ALA A 156 -0.42 -1.51 -7.20
C ALA A 156 -1.14 -0.84 -8.39
N TYR A 157 -0.41 -0.55 -9.46
CA TYR A 157 -1.01 -0.03 -10.70
C TYR A 157 -2.04 -1.01 -11.29
N LEU A 158 -1.68 -2.29 -11.41
CA LEU A 158 -2.57 -3.32 -11.93
C LEU A 158 -3.79 -3.52 -11.01
N GLU A 159 -3.59 -3.56 -9.69
CA GLU A 159 -4.67 -3.67 -8.71
C GLU A 159 -5.65 -2.50 -8.84
N ASN A 160 -5.17 -1.26 -8.99
CA ASN A 160 -6.05 -0.10 -9.22
C ASN A 160 -6.90 -0.22 -10.50
N LYS A 161 -6.34 -0.77 -11.58
CA LYS A 161 -7.07 -1.02 -12.82
C LYS A 161 -8.10 -2.14 -12.66
N LEU A 162 -7.73 -3.20 -11.93
CA LEU A 162 -8.62 -4.31 -11.62
C LEU A 162 -9.81 -3.87 -10.75
N LEU A 163 -9.56 -3.04 -9.72
CA LEU A 163 -10.63 -2.44 -8.90
C LEU A 163 -11.59 -1.59 -9.73
N LEU A 164 -11.07 -0.80 -10.69
CA LEU A 164 -11.90 -0.02 -11.60
C LEU A 164 -12.71 -0.91 -12.55
N LEU A 165 -12.08 -1.94 -13.11
CA LEU A 165 -12.75 -2.92 -13.97
C LEU A 165 -13.89 -3.62 -13.22
N PHE A 166 -13.64 -4.05 -11.98
CA PHE A 166 -14.65 -4.70 -11.15
C PHE A 166 -15.80 -3.77 -10.76
N GLN A 167 -15.58 -2.47 -10.57
CA GLN A 167 -16.68 -1.51 -10.38
C GLN A 167 -17.62 -1.45 -11.60
N VAL A 168 -17.06 -1.46 -12.81
CA VAL A 168 -17.83 -1.46 -14.06
C VAL A 168 -18.54 -2.80 -14.30
N LEU A 169 -17.87 -3.92 -14.01
CA LEU A 169 -18.42 -5.27 -14.18
C LEU A 169 -19.32 -5.74 -13.03
N TYR A 170 -19.38 -4.98 -11.93
CA TYR A 170 -20.12 -5.35 -10.73
C TYR A 170 -21.59 -5.68 -11.04
N LEU A 171 -22.25 -4.76 -11.73
CA LEU A 171 -23.65 -4.97 -12.10
C LEU A 171 -23.82 -6.07 -13.16
N PRO A 172 -23.11 -6.06 -14.31
CA PRO A 172 -23.22 -7.13 -15.30
C PRO A 172 -23.14 -8.54 -14.71
N ILE A 173 -22.15 -8.78 -13.85
CA ILE A 173 -21.96 -10.07 -13.17
C ILE A 173 -23.15 -10.37 -12.26
N GLY A 174 -23.55 -9.39 -11.44
CA GLY A 174 -24.69 -9.55 -10.55
C GLY A 174 -25.98 -9.86 -11.29
N LEU A 175 -26.27 -9.17 -12.40
CA LEU A 175 -27.47 -9.35 -13.20
C LEU A 175 -27.52 -10.75 -13.85
N ALA A 176 -26.39 -11.20 -14.41
CA ALA A 176 -26.29 -12.52 -15.03
C ALA A 176 -26.58 -13.66 -14.03
N VAL A 177 -26.02 -13.55 -12.83
CA VAL A 177 -26.14 -14.57 -11.77
C VAL A 177 -27.49 -14.51 -11.06
N CYS A 178 -27.98 -13.30 -10.73
CA CYS A 178 -29.27 -13.10 -10.06
C CYS A 178 -30.46 -13.65 -10.85
N ARG A 179 -30.38 -13.68 -12.18
CA ARG A 179 -31.43 -14.23 -13.05
C ARG A 179 -31.70 -15.72 -12.83
N LEU A 180 -30.71 -16.49 -12.36
CA LEU A 180 -30.89 -17.93 -12.05
C LEU A 180 -31.89 -18.16 -10.90
N TRP A 181 -32.12 -17.15 -10.06
CA TRP A 181 -33.09 -17.22 -8.95
C TRP A 181 -34.55 -17.17 -9.43
N ASN A 182 -34.78 -16.64 -10.62
CA ASN A 182 -36.12 -16.27 -11.04
C ASN A 182 -36.85 -17.41 -11.77
N CYS A 183 -38.04 -17.76 -11.28
CA CYS A 183 -38.94 -18.72 -11.91
C CYS A 183 -40.17 -18.06 -12.55
N GLN A 184 -40.83 -18.81 -13.43
CA GLN A 184 -42.09 -18.47 -14.05
C GLN A 184 -43.02 -19.68 -14.05
N ASP A 185 -44.32 -19.44 -13.86
CA ASP A 185 -45.33 -20.47 -13.93
C ASP A 185 -46.03 -20.40 -15.30
N THR A 186 -46.08 -21.55 -15.98
CA THR A 186 -46.72 -21.70 -17.28
C THR A 186 -47.77 -22.80 -17.22
N VAL A 187 -48.93 -22.59 -17.84
CA VAL A 187 -49.97 -23.61 -17.91
C VAL A 187 -49.53 -24.67 -18.92
N ASN A 188 -49.58 -25.94 -18.55
CA ASN A 188 -49.21 -27.04 -19.45
C ASN A 188 -50.16 -27.01 -20.67
N PRO A 189 -49.65 -26.92 -21.92
CA PRO A 189 -50.50 -26.90 -23.10
C PRO A 189 -51.27 -28.22 -23.32
N LEU A 190 -50.81 -29.32 -22.71
CA LEU A 190 -51.43 -30.64 -22.80
C LEU A 190 -52.45 -30.89 -21.67
N ASP A 191 -52.27 -30.28 -20.51
CA ASP A 191 -53.19 -30.35 -19.36
C ASP A 191 -53.35 -28.98 -18.70
N VAL A 192 -54.48 -28.32 -18.98
CA VAL A 192 -54.77 -26.96 -18.48
C VAL A 192 -54.91 -26.92 -16.95
N THR A 193 -55.04 -28.07 -16.29
CA THR A 193 -55.10 -28.17 -14.82
C THR A 193 -53.71 -28.24 -14.17
N GLU A 194 -52.66 -28.51 -14.96
CA GLU A 194 -51.29 -28.60 -14.49
C GLU A 194 -50.53 -27.29 -14.76
N VAL A 195 -49.87 -26.77 -13.73
CA VAL A 195 -49.00 -25.60 -13.82
C VAL A 195 -47.55 -26.06 -13.72
N ILE A 196 -46.80 -25.85 -14.80
CA ILE A 196 -45.38 -26.16 -14.87
C ILE A 196 -44.61 -24.91 -14.45
N SER A 197 -43.87 -25.01 -13.35
CA SER A 197 -42.96 -23.96 -12.88
C SER A 197 -41.57 -24.22 -13.44
N THR A 198 -41.06 -23.31 -14.26
CA THR A 198 -39.74 -23.41 -14.90
C THR A 198 -38.87 -22.21 -14.57
N MET A 199 -37.57 -22.34 -14.76
CA MET A 199 -36.66 -21.20 -14.63
C MET A 199 -36.95 -20.20 -15.75
N SER A 200 -37.11 -18.93 -15.38
CA SER A 200 -37.58 -17.91 -16.31
C SER A 200 -36.66 -17.64 -17.49
N VAL A 201 -35.36 -17.89 -17.34
CA VAL A 201 -34.36 -17.62 -18.40
C VAL A 201 -33.97 -18.85 -19.20
N ASP A 202 -34.34 -20.04 -18.73
CA ASP A 202 -34.07 -21.31 -19.40
C ASP A 202 -35.18 -22.32 -19.03
N PRO A 203 -36.18 -22.52 -19.91
CA PRO A 203 -37.33 -23.38 -19.63
C PRO A 203 -36.95 -24.86 -19.56
N SER A 204 -35.72 -25.26 -19.91
CA SER A 204 -35.25 -26.64 -19.75
C SER A 204 -35.01 -27.05 -18.29
N PHE A 205 -35.03 -26.09 -17.36
CA PHE A 205 -34.86 -26.31 -15.93
C PHE A 205 -36.19 -26.14 -15.21
N ASP A 206 -36.65 -27.18 -14.54
CA ASP A 206 -37.79 -27.10 -13.61
C ASP A 206 -37.42 -26.22 -12.41
N CYS A 207 -38.36 -25.36 -12.00
CA CYS A 207 -38.20 -24.54 -10.81
C CYS A 207 -38.14 -25.44 -9.56
N ASP A 208 -37.25 -25.13 -8.63
CA ASP A 208 -36.96 -25.93 -7.43
C ASP A 208 -36.45 -27.36 -7.76
N GLY A 209 -36.14 -27.64 -9.02
CA GLY A 209 -35.54 -28.89 -9.47
C GLY A 209 -34.06 -28.97 -9.11
N THR A 210 -33.53 -30.20 -9.03
CA THR A 210 -32.10 -30.46 -8.80
C THR A 210 -31.17 -29.66 -9.70
N PRO A 211 -31.40 -29.52 -11.03
CA PRO A 211 -30.45 -28.81 -11.88
C PRO A 211 -30.46 -27.29 -11.62
N GLN A 212 -31.61 -26.69 -11.28
CA GLN A 212 -31.67 -25.27 -10.90
C GLN A 212 -30.97 -25.03 -9.56
N ILE A 213 -31.22 -25.90 -8.57
CA ILE A 213 -30.58 -25.82 -7.24
C ILE A 213 -29.05 -25.95 -7.38
N LEU A 214 -28.57 -26.83 -8.26
CA LEU A 214 -27.15 -26.98 -8.53
C LEU A 214 -26.56 -25.73 -9.20
N ALA A 215 -27.23 -25.17 -10.22
CA ALA A 215 -26.80 -23.92 -10.83
C ALA A 215 -26.76 -22.77 -9.81
N LEU A 216 -27.78 -22.67 -8.95
CA LEU A 216 -27.88 -21.64 -7.92
C LEU A 216 -26.80 -21.79 -6.83
N SER A 217 -26.56 -23.00 -6.35
CA SER A 217 -25.53 -23.25 -5.33
C SER A 217 -24.12 -23.07 -5.88
N CYS A 218 -23.80 -23.63 -7.04
CA CYS A 218 -22.46 -23.56 -7.63
C CYS A 218 -22.15 -22.18 -8.24
N ILE A 219 -23.07 -21.61 -9.01
CA ILE A 219 -22.81 -20.35 -9.73
C ILE A 219 -23.15 -19.16 -8.83
N THR A 220 -24.35 -19.11 -8.27
CA THR A 220 -24.78 -17.95 -7.48
C THR A 220 -24.15 -17.92 -6.09
N ALA A 221 -24.24 -19.01 -5.31
CA ALA A 221 -23.77 -18.98 -3.93
C ALA A 221 -22.25 -19.15 -3.81
N ALA A 222 -21.61 -20.04 -4.59
CA ALA A 222 -20.17 -20.30 -4.46
C ALA A 222 -19.27 -19.33 -5.26
N LEU A 223 -19.74 -18.78 -6.38
CA LEU A 223 -18.95 -17.88 -7.23
C LEU A 223 -19.48 -16.42 -7.23
N GLY A 224 -20.77 -16.21 -7.43
CA GLY A 224 -21.35 -14.88 -7.52
C GLY A 224 -21.38 -14.11 -6.20
N ALA A 225 -21.96 -14.71 -5.15
CA ALA A 225 -22.17 -14.06 -3.87
C ALA A 225 -20.86 -13.61 -3.17
N PRO A 226 -19.77 -14.41 -3.17
CA PRO A 226 -18.51 -13.97 -2.58
C PRO A 226 -17.94 -12.73 -3.29
N PHE A 227 -18.10 -12.61 -4.61
CA PHE A 227 -17.71 -11.41 -5.33
C PHE A 227 -18.64 -10.22 -5.00
N LEU A 228 -19.96 -10.39 -5.09
CA LEU A 228 -20.94 -9.32 -4.87
C LEU A 228 -20.85 -8.74 -3.45
N VAL A 229 -20.65 -9.57 -2.43
CA VAL A 229 -20.53 -9.10 -1.04
C VAL A 229 -19.09 -8.73 -0.67
N GLY A 230 -18.11 -9.51 -1.15
CA GLY A 230 -16.71 -9.33 -0.80
C GLY A 230 -16.06 -8.12 -1.48
N PHE A 231 -16.40 -7.82 -2.74
CA PHE A 231 -15.78 -6.73 -3.48
C PHE A 231 -16.01 -5.34 -2.85
N PRO A 232 -17.24 -4.94 -2.47
CA PRO A 232 -17.48 -3.66 -1.80
C PRO A 232 -16.69 -3.54 -0.49
N PHE A 233 -16.54 -4.65 0.26
CA PHE A 233 -15.76 -4.68 1.50
C PHE A 233 -14.25 -4.48 1.24
N VAL A 234 -13.69 -5.17 0.24
CA VAL A 234 -12.29 -4.98 -0.18
C VAL A 234 -12.06 -3.54 -0.64
N LEU A 235 -12.94 -3.00 -1.47
CA LEU A 235 -12.86 -1.63 -1.97
C LEU A 235 -12.90 -0.62 -0.81
N TYR A 236 -13.81 -0.81 0.16
CA TYR A 236 -13.89 0.02 1.36
C TYR A 236 -12.58 -0.03 2.17
N LYS A 237 -12.04 -1.23 2.42
CA LYS A 237 -10.77 -1.40 3.14
C LYS A 237 -9.65 -0.66 2.43
N ARG A 238 -9.52 -0.78 1.10
CA ARG A 238 -8.49 -0.08 0.31
C ARG A 238 -8.61 1.44 0.40
N ILE A 239 -9.83 1.98 0.33
CA ILE A 239 -10.08 3.42 0.44
C ILE A 239 -9.80 3.93 1.87
N MET A 240 -10.15 3.15 2.90
CA MET A 240 -10.08 3.60 4.29
C MET A 240 -8.69 3.49 4.93
N ILE A 241 -7.78 2.66 4.41
CA ILE A 241 -6.41 2.53 4.94
C ILE A 241 -5.72 3.89 5.05
N VAL A 242 -5.94 4.79 4.08
CA VAL A 242 -5.32 6.13 4.04
C VAL A 242 -6.36 7.23 4.31
N GLY A 243 -7.61 7.00 3.90
CA GLY A 243 -8.71 7.94 4.08
C GLY A 243 -9.09 8.25 5.52
N ALA A 244 -8.50 7.58 6.52
CA ALA A 244 -8.72 7.86 7.95
C ALA A 244 -7.96 9.09 8.47
N TYR A 245 -6.91 9.57 7.79
CA TYR A 245 -5.94 10.50 8.39
C TYR A 245 -6.32 12.00 8.38
N ALA A 246 -7.43 12.42 7.76
CA ALA A 246 -7.80 13.83 7.68
C ALA A 246 -9.16 14.14 8.35
N ASP A 247 -9.10 14.74 9.55
CA ASP A 247 -10.24 15.29 10.31
C ASP A 247 -10.91 16.50 9.63
N LYS A 248 -10.28 17.13 8.62
CA LYS A 248 -10.80 18.32 7.94
C LYS A 248 -10.75 18.18 6.42
N CYS A 249 -11.82 18.61 5.74
CA CYS A 249 -11.98 18.54 4.27
C CYS A 249 -10.82 19.22 3.50
N LEU A 250 -10.36 20.39 3.97
CA LEU A 250 -9.22 21.12 3.40
C LEU A 250 -7.89 20.37 3.49
N LYS A 251 -7.67 19.60 4.57
CA LYS A 251 -6.46 18.80 4.74
C LYS A 251 -6.45 17.60 3.79
N GLN A 252 -7.62 17.00 3.53
CA GLN A 252 -7.75 15.91 2.57
C GLN A 252 -7.49 16.38 1.14
N GLU A 253 -8.07 17.51 0.73
CA GLU A 253 -7.85 18.03 -0.63
C GLU A 253 -6.37 18.33 -0.87
N ARG A 254 -5.71 18.97 0.10
CA ARG A 254 -4.28 19.24 0.03
C ARG A 254 -3.45 17.96 -0.02
N PHE A 255 -3.80 16.95 0.77
CA PHE A 255 -3.15 15.63 0.73
C PHE A 255 -3.26 14.97 -0.65
N VAL A 256 -4.47 14.94 -1.24
CA VAL A 256 -4.70 14.37 -2.57
C VAL A 256 -3.90 15.15 -3.62
N GLN A 257 -3.96 16.48 -3.61
CA GLN A 257 -3.20 17.33 -4.55
C GLN A 257 -1.69 17.11 -4.42
N THR A 258 -1.17 16.98 -3.20
CA THR A 258 0.26 16.67 -2.95
C THR A 258 0.66 15.34 -3.57
N LYS A 259 -0.10 14.25 -3.34
CA LYS A 259 0.22 12.93 -3.91
C LYS A 259 0.03 12.89 -5.43
N GLU A 260 -0.98 13.59 -5.95
CA GLU A 260 -1.20 13.79 -7.40
C GLU A 260 -0.03 14.55 -8.05
N LEU A 261 0.45 15.63 -7.44
CA LEU A 261 1.57 16.42 -7.96
C LEU A 261 2.89 15.65 -7.88
N ALA A 262 3.17 15.00 -6.75
CA ALA A 262 4.36 14.17 -6.59
C ALA A 262 4.43 13.06 -7.66
N TYR A 263 3.29 12.45 -7.99
CA TYR A 263 3.22 11.44 -9.06
C TYR A 263 3.40 12.03 -10.46
N LEU A 264 2.79 13.19 -10.76
CA LEU A 264 2.98 13.88 -12.05
C LEU A 264 4.44 14.27 -12.31
N VAL A 265 5.15 14.63 -11.24
CA VAL A 265 6.54 15.07 -11.27
C VAL A 265 7.53 13.90 -11.10
N ASN A 266 7.03 12.67 -11.01
CA ASN A 266 7.84 11.45 -10.86
C ASN A 266 8.69 11.42 -9.56
N LEU A 267 8.19 12.02 -8.48
CA LEU A 267 8.85 12.01 -7.17
C LEU A 267 8.47 10.78 -6.32
N SER A 268 7.22 10.31 -6.44
CA SER A 268 6.76 9.12 -5.71
C SER A 268 5.71 8.32 -6.49
N ASP A 269 5.65 7.02 -6.18
CA ASP A 269 4.65 6.07 -6.70
C ASP A 269 3.43 5.94 -5.77
N ASP A 270 3.36 6.79 -4.73
CA ASP A 270 2.34 6.78 -3.68
C ASP A 270 0.91 6.88 -4.21
N TYR A 271 0.72 7.55 -5.35
CA TYR A 271 -0.59 7.66 -5.98
C TYR A 271 -1.19 6.28 -6.29
N ASP A 272 -0.35 5.36 -6.78
CA ASP A 272 -0.77 4.00 -7.11
C ASP A 272 -0.78 3.12 -5.85
N THR A 273 0.26 3.17 -5.01
CA THR A 273 0.37 2.30 -3.82
C THR A 273 -0.67 2.61 -2.73
N LEU A 274 -1.09 3.87 -2.60
CA LEU A 274 -2.10 4.33 -1.65
C LEU A 274 -3.53 4.34 -2.25
N TYR A 275 -3.73 3.76 -3.43
CA TYR A 275 -5.03 3.66 -4.12
C TYR A 275 -5.72 5.02 -4.30
N VAL A 276 -4.95 6.11 -4.43
CA VAL A 276 -5.46 7.48 -4.56
C VAL A 276 -6.41 7.58 -5.75
N ALA A 277 -6.12 6.85 -6.82
CA ALA A 277 -6.97 6.70 -7.99
C ALA A 277 -8.43 6.34 -7.68
N GLN A 278 -8.72 5.56 -6.62
CA GLN A 278 -10.08 5.13 -6.29
C GLN A 278 -10.93 6.25 -5.68
N TYR A 279 -10.30 7.20 -4.98
CA TYR A 279 -11.02 8.23 -4.23
C TYR A 279 -10.69 9.68 -4.64
N ALA A 280 -9.71 9.88 -5.52
CA ALA A 280 -9.28 11.21 -5.99
C ALA A 280 -10.37 12.03 -6.68
N SER A 281 -11.48 11.41 -7.10
CA SER A 281 -12.60 12.09 -7.75
C SER A 281 -13.56 12.77 -6.77
N PHE A 282 -13.58 12.33 -5.51
CA PHE A 282 -14.61 12.68 -4.56
C PHE A 282 -14.13 13.67 -3.51
N THR A 283 -15.08 14.42 -2.96
CA THR A 283 -14.81 15.22 -1.75
C THR A 283 -14.74 14.32 -0.52
N ARG A 284 -14.13 14.80 0.57
CA ARG A 284 -13.97 14.04 1.83
C ARG A 284 -15.24 13.30 2.31
N PRO A 285 -16.43 13.93 2.40
CA PRO A 285 -17.64 13.24 2.89
C PRO A 285 -18.13 12.14 1.94
N MET A 286 -17.74 12.20 0.66
CA MET A 286 -18.21 11.29 -0.40
C MET A 286 -17.09 10.39 -0.91
N MET A 287 -15.99 10.26 -0.16
CA MET A 287 -14.83 9.43 -0.51
C MET A 287 -15.20 7.95 -0.70
N THR A 288 -16.24 7.47 -0.01
CA THR A 288 -16.76 6.10 -0.08
C THR A 288 -17.87 5.93 -1.12
N LEU A 289 -18.16 6.95 -1.94
CA LEU A 289 -19.22 6.89 -2.95
C LEU A 289 -19.11 5.71 -3.94
N PRO A 290 -17.92 5.25 -4.39
CA PRO A 290 -17.81 4.04 -5.20
C PRO A 290 -18.36 2.79 -4.51
N VAL A 291 -18.11 2.67 -3.19
CA VAL A 291 -18.63 1.56 -2.37
C VAL A 291 -20.15 1.69 -2.23
N GLN A 292 -20.65 2.89 -1.90
CA GLN A 292 -22.08 3.15 -1.80
C GLN A 292 -22.82 2.83 -3.10
N THR A 293 -22.22 3.16 -4.25
CA THR A 293 -22.78 2.85 -5.58
C THR A 293 -22.88 1.34 -5.80
N CYS A 294 -21.87 0.56 -5.38
CA CYS A 294 -21.95 -0.91 -5.42
C CYS A 294 -23.04 -1.46 -4.49
N LEU A 295 -23.20 -0.88 -3.29
CA LEU A 295 -24.26 -1.28 -2.35
C LEU A 295 -25.66 -0.96 -2.88
N VAL A 296 -25.84 0.18 -3.55
CA VAL A 296 -27.11 0.51 -4.21
C VAL A 296 -27.38 -0.45 -5.36
N LYS A 297 -26.38 -0.74 -6.21
CA LYS A 297 -26.51 -1.77 -7.26
C LYS A 297 -26.88 -3.13 -6.67
N LEU A 298 -26.29 -3.52 -5.55
CA LEU A 298 -26.61 -4.76 -4.84
C LEU A 298 -28.05 -4.76 -4.31
N ALA A 299 -28.50 -3.65 -3.72
CA ALA A 299 -29.88 -3.51 -3.25
C ALA A 299 -30.87 -3.61 -4.42
N LEU A 300 -30.57 -2.97 -5.56
CA LEU A 300 -31.39 -3.07 -6.77
C LEU A 300 -31.40 -4.50 -7.33
N LEU A 301 -30.27 -5.21 -7.33
CA LEU A 301 -30.20 -6.63 -7.69
C LEU A 301 -30.99 -7.52 -6.73
N GLY A 302 -30.98 -7.21 -5.43
CA GLY A 302 -31.81 -7.88 -4.43
C GLY A 302 -33.30 -7.68 -4.70
N ILE A 303 -33.72 -6.43 -4.97
CA ILE A 303 -35.11 -6.11 -5.37
C ILE A 303 -35.47 -6.82 -6.69
N PHE A 304 -34.52 -6.94 -7.62
CA PHE A 304 -34.73 -7.63 -8.89
C PHE A 304 -34.96 -9.13 -8.70
N SER A 305 -34.18 -9.77 -7.83
CA SER A 305 -34.19 -11.22 -7.62
C SER A 305 -35.33 -11.67 -6.70
N PHE A 306 -35.54 -10.96 -5.59
CA PHE A 306 -36.48 -11.37 -4.53
C PHE A 306 -37.81 -10.62 -4.56
N GLY A 307 -37.84 -9.41 -5.14
CA GLY A 307 -39.06 -8.60 -5.22
C GLY A 307 -39.99 -9.02 -6.37
N ARG A 308 -39.58 -9.97 -7.20
CA ARG A 308 -40.28 -10.38 -8.42
C ARG A 308 -41.46 -11.31 -8.11
N SER A 309 -42.57 -11.14 -8.82
CA SER A 309 -43.69 -12.10 -8.79
C SER A 309 -43.45 -13.25 -9.76
N ARG A 310 -43.94 -14.45 -9.42
CA ARG A 310 -44.03 -15.56 -10.36
C ARG A 310 -45.18 -15.27 -11.31
N TYR A 311 -44.87 -14.90 -12.55
CA TYR A 311 -45.89 -14.68 -13.58
C TYR A 311 -46.73 -15.96 -13.73
N PRO A 312 -48.08 -15.88 -13.83
CA PRO A 312 -48.90 -14.68 -14.09
C PRO A 312 -49.34 -13.86 -12.86
N SER A 313 -48.90 -14.20 -11.64
CA SER A 313 -49.22 -13.39 -10.47
C SER A 313 -48.59 -12.00 -10.55
N THR A 314 -49.35 -10.97 -10.17
CA THR A 314 -48.90 -9.56 -10.16
C THR A 314 -48.84 -8.98 -8.74
N GLU A 315 -48.91 -9.82 -7.70
CA GLU A 315 -49.09 -9.37 -6.32
C GLU A 315 -47.92 -8.54 -5.78
N SER A 316 -46.67 -8.97 -6.04
CA SER A 316 -45.46 -8.32 -5.51
C SER A 316 -44.91 -7.20 -6.39
N GLU A 317 -45.46 -6.95 -7.58
CA GLU A 317 -44.99 -5.90 -8.50
C GLU A 317 -45.03 -4.51 -7.88
N SER A 318 -46.11 -4.21 -7.16
CA SER A 318 -46.28 -2.93 -6.46
C SER A 318 -45.25 -2.73 -5.34
N TYR A 319 -44.88 -3.82 -4.65
CA TYR A 319 -43.85 -3.81 -3.63
C TYR A 319 -42.47 -3.59 -4.25
N GLN A 320 -42.15 -4.31 -5.34
CA GLN A 320 -40.90 -4.17 -6.07
C GLN A 320 -40.66 -2.72 -6.53
N GLY A 321 -41.65 -2.12 -7.20
CA GLY A 321 -41.57 -0.74 -7.67
C GLY A 321 -41.45 0.28 -6.51
N THR A 322 -42.13 0.02 -5.39
CA THR A 322 -42.02 0.87 -4.18
C THR A 322 -40.61 0.81 -3.58
N CYS A 323 -40.06 -0.38 -3.39
CA CYS A 323 -38.72 -0.56 -2.86
C CYS A 323 -37.66 0.07 -3.76
N LEU A 324 -37.77 -0.10 -5.09
CA LEU A 324 -36.86 0.54 -6.04
C LEU A 324 -36.91 2.08 -5.90
N CYS A 325 -38.11 2.65 -5.91
CA CYS A 325 -38.29 4.10 -5.80
C CYS A 325 -37.72 4.64 -4.47
N ILE A 326 -37.97 3.96 -3.34
CA ILE A 326 -37.41 4.34 -2.04
C ILE A 326 -35.88 4.31 -2.06
N VAL A 327 -35.26 3.24 -2.59
CA VAL A 327 -33.80 3.12 -2.65
C VAL A 327 -33.19 4.25 -3.50
N LEU A 328 -33.78 4.55 -4.66
CA LEU A 328 -33.31 5.64 -5.54
C LEU A 328 -33.46 7.02 -4.87
N LEU A 329 -34.60 7.28 -4.23
CA LEU A 329 -34.85 8.55 -3.53
C LEU A 329 -33.94 8.71 -2.30
N LEU A 330 -33.69 7.64 -1.54
CA LEU A 330 -32.74 7.66 -0.43
C LEU A 330 -31.31 7.90 -0.93
N PHE A 331 -30.92 7.30 -2.05
CA PHE A 331 -29.61 7.53 -2.65
C PHE A 331 -29.45 8.97 -3.15
N LEU A 332 -30.42 9.50 -3.89
CA LEU A 332 -30.44 10.90 -4.33
C LEU A 332 -30.43 11.85 -3.13
N GLY A 333 -31.28 11.61 -2.14
CA GLY A 333 -31.35 12.37 -0.91
C GLY A 333 -30.02 12.36 -0.17
N HIS A 334 -29.40 11.20 0.00
CA HIS A 334 -28.08 11.08 0.63
C HIS A 334 -27.02 11.92 -0.14
N ARG A 335 -26.94 11.80 -1.47
CA ARG A 335 -25.97 12.55 -2.27
C ARG A 335 -26.20 14.06 -2.23
N SER A 336 -27.45 14.50 -2.22
CA SER A 336 -27.82 15.93 -2.25
C SER A 336 -27.80 16.62 -0.88
N LEU A 337 -28.19 15.92 0.20
CA LEU A 337 -28.31 16.49 1.54
C LEU A 337 -26.97 16.50 2.29
N TRP A 338 -26.13 15.47 2.10
CA TRP A 338 -24.93 15.28 2.92
C TRP A 338 -23.69 16.00 2.35
N SER A 339 -23.70 16.38 1.07
CA SER A 339 -22.63 17.19 0.50
C SER A 339 -23.14 18.07 -0.64
N PRO A 340 -22.93 19.41 -0.58
CA PRO A 340 -23.32 20.29 -1.68
C PRO A 340 -22.53 20.04 -2.98
N SER A 341 -21.43 19.27 -2.93
CA SER A 341 -20.71 18.79 -4.11
C SER A 341 -20.02 17.45 -3.85
N PRO A 342 -20.57 16.31 -4.33
CA PRO A 342 -19.96 14.99 -4.09
C PRO A 342 -18.64 14.76 -4.83
N PHE A 343 -18.42 15.48 -5.94
CA PHE A 343 -17.20 15.42 -6.74
C PHE A 343 -16.35 16.67 -6.57
N ARG A 344 -15.04 16.54 -6.75
CA ARG A 344 -14.12 17.68 -6.85
C ARG A 344 -14.39 18.52 -8.10
N CYS A 345 -14.72 17.86 -9.22
CA CYS A 345 -15.11 18.55 -10.45
C CYS A 345 -16.60 18.92 -10.41
N ARG A 346 -16.89 20.25 -10.39
CA ARG A 346 -18.26 20.77 -10.43
C ARG A 346 -19.06 20.29 -11.64
N SER A 347 -18.42 20.18 -12.81
CA SER A 347 -19.10 19.68 -14.02
C SER A 347 -19.60 18.25 -13.83
N THR A 348 -18.82 17.37 -13.19
CA THR A 348 -19.26 16.00 -12.91
C THR A 348 -20.41 15.98 -11.90
N ALA A 349 -20.38 16.83 -10.87
CA ALA A 349 -21.49 16.93 -9.93
C ALA A 349 -22.80 17.35 -10.63
N GLN A 350 -22.74 18.27 -11.59
CA GLN A 350 -23.89 18.65 -12.41
C GLN A 350 -24.41 17.49 -13.28
N LEU A 351 -23.52 16.77 -13.96
CA LEU A 351 -23.90 15.59 -14.76
C LEU A 351 -24.55 14.52 -13.89
N SER A 352 -23.97 14.24 -12.73
CA SER A 352 -24.51 13.26 -11.80
C SER A 352 -25.90 13.66 -11.32
N LEU A 353 -26.11 14.91 -10.94
CA LEU A 353 -27.42 15.40 -10.52
C LEU A 353 -28.45 15.24 -11.64
N LEU A 354 -28.09 15.58 -12.88
CA LEU A 354 -28.98 15.42 -14.03
C LEU A 354 -29.38 13.96 -14.24
N ILE A 355 -28.42 13.04 -14.18
CA ILE A 355 -28.67 11.58 -14.27
C ILE A 355 -29.53 11.09 -13.10
N ASP A 356 -29.19 11.47 -11.86
CA ASP A 356 -29.92 11.03 -10.67
C ASP A 356 -31.38 11.52 -10.69
N VAL A 357 -31.66 12.73 -11.21
CA VAL A 357 -33.02 13.26 -11.39
C VAL A 357 -33.81 12.48 -12.44
N ILE A 358 -33.17 12.08 -13.55
CA ILE A 358 -33.81 11.24 -14.59
C ILE A 358 -34.17 9.87 -14.00
N LEU A 359 -33.22 9.23 -13.31
CA LEU A 359 -33.46 7.94 -12.65
C LEU A 359 -34.57 8.01 -11.60
N ALA A 360 -34.63 9.10 -10.83
CA ALA A 360 -35.71 9.32 -9.86
C ALA A 360 -37.07 9.52 -10.56
N PHE A 361 -37.10 10.29 -11.66
CA PHE A 361 -38.31 10.45 -12.47
C PHE A 361 -38.81 9.11 -12.99
N ASP A 362 -37.93 8.28 -13.55
CA ASP A 362 -38.29 6.96 -14.07
C ASP A 362 -38.77 6.00 -12.96
N GLY A 363 -38.12 6.03 -11.80
CA GLY A 363 -38.54 5.27 -10.63
C GLY A 363 -39.93 5.67 -10.12
N ILE A 364 -40.26 6.96 -10.15
CA ILE A 364 -41.59 7.48 -9.78
C ILE A 364 -42.63 7.10 -10.85
N MET A 365 -42.29 7.24 -12.12
CA MET A 365 -43.19 6.95 -13.25
C MET A 365 -43.47 5.45 -13.43
N GLY A 366 -42.52 4.59 -13.03
CA GLY A 366 -42.70 3.14 -12.96
C GLY A 366 -43.60 2.68 -11.82
N HIS A 367 -43.94 3.55 -10.87
CA HIS A 367 -44.76 3.21 -9.71
C HIS A 367 -46.26 3.15 -10.05
N PRO A 368 -46.91 1.97 -10.02
CA PRO A 368 -48.29 1.86 -10.47
C PRO A 368 -49.32 2.37 -9.45
N SER A 369 -48.98 2.66 -8.18
CA SER A 369 -49.91 3.23 -7.18
C SER A 369 -49.19 3.47 -5.86
N LEU A 370 -48.71 4.68 -5.57
CA LEU A 370 -48.12 5.01 -4.27
C LEU A 370 -49.21 4.93 -3.19
N ARG A 371 -49.42 3.75 -2.61
CA ARG A 371 -50.26 3.54 -1.42
C ARG A 371 -49.44 3.94 -0.20
N VAL A 372 -49.31 5.24 0.04
CA VAL A 372 -48.66 5.76 1.26
C VAL A 372 -49.48 5.40 2.51
N VAL A 373 -50.75 5.02 2.35
CA VAL A 373 -51.66 4.64 3.44
C VAL A 373 -52.55 3.46 2.96
N PRO A 374 -52.81 2.44 3.80
CA PRO A 374 -53.66 1.30 3.43
C PRO A 374 -55.11 1.69 3.05
N HIS A 375 -55.55 2.92 3.34
CA HIS A 375 -56.83 3.44 2.90
C HIS A 375 -56.71 4.84 2.23
N ALA A 376 -57.13 4.89 0.96
CA ALA A 376 -57.75 6.04 0.28
C ALA A 376 -56.92 7.13 -0.44
N VAL A 377 -55.60 7.09 -0.56
CA VAL A 377 -54.90 8.01 -1.51
C VAL A 377 -54.09 7.24 -2.53
N ARG A 378 -54.70 6.93 -3.67
CA ARG A 378 -53.96 6.61 -4.88
C ARG A 378 -53.48 7.93 -5.46
N VAL A 379 -52.18 8.25 -5.32
CA VAL A 379 -51.57 9.26 -6.19
C VAL A 379 -51.46 8.62 -7.57
N VAL A 380 -52.58 8.62 -8.29
CA VAL A 380 -52.66 8.25 -9.70
C VAL A 380 -52.04 9.41 -10.45
N LEU A 381 -50.73 9.40 -10.68
CA LEU A 381 -50.21 10.27 -11.72
C LEU A 381 -50.59 9.68 -13.08
N LEU A 382 -50.42 8.38 -13.35
CA LEU A 382 -50.82 7.79 -14.64
C LEU A 382 -51.20 6.28 -14.58
N SER A 383 -51.72 5.73 -13.49
CA SER A 383 -52.19 4.31 -13.48
C SER A 383 -53.52 4.16 -14.21
N ALA A 384 -53.50 3.65 -15.44
CA ALA A 384 -54.70 3.21 -16.14
C ALA A 384 -55.31 2.01 -15.40
N ASN A 385 -56.51 2.17 -14.87
CA ASN A 385 -57.43 1.07 -14.60
C ASN A 385 -58.86 1.62 -14.58
N PRO A 386 -59.86 0.82 -14.95
CA PRO A 386 -60.18 0.31 -16.29
C PRO A 386 -61.19 1.22 -17.02
N THR A 387 -61.41 2.45 -16.56
CA THR A 387 -62.52 3.29 -17.03
C THR A 387 -62.01 4.58 -17.69
N LYS A 388 -62.18 4.63 -19.02
CA LYS A 388 -62.02 5.78 -19.93
C LYS A 388 -60.61 5.96 -20.53
N SER A 389 -60.42 5.22 -21.63
CA SER A 389 -59.40 5.29 -22.68
C SER A 389 -57.96 4.94 -22.27
N ALA A 390 -57.67 3.63 -22.28
CA ALA A 390 -56.31 3.11 -22.24
C ALA A 390 -55.40 3.75 -23.33
N LEU A 391 -55.99 4.14 -24.46
CA LEU A 391 -55.28 4.84 -25.54
C LEU A 391 -54.78 6.22 -25.10
N THR A 392 -55.61 7.04 -24.43
CA THR A 392 -55.18 8.39 -24.01
C THR A 392 -54.15 8.31 -22.90
N VAL A 393 -54.35 7.46 -21.89
CA VAL A 393 -53.39 7.33 -20.77
C VAL A 393 -52.04 6.77 -21.24
N ALA A 394 -52.04 5.74 -22.11
CA ALA A 394 -50.80 5.21 -22.68
C ALA A 394 -50.11 6.23 -23.61
N SER A 395 -50.88 6.98 -24.41
CA SER A 395 -50.32 8.04 -25.27
C SER A 395 -49.72 9.20 -24.46
N VAL A 396 -50.35 9.59 -23.35
CA VAL A 396 -49.86 10.66 -22.46
C VAL A 396 -48.61 10.21 -21.72
N LYS A 397 -48.58 8.96 -21.21
CA LYS A 397 -47.36 8.37 -20.65
C LYS A 397 -46.21 8.39 -21.64
N LEU A 398 -46.44 7.87 -22.84
CA LEU A 398 -45.41 7.80 -23.87
C LEU A 398 -44.93 9.20 -24.26
N ALA A 399 -45.85 10.16 -24.42
CA ALA A 399 -45.51 11.56 -24.70
C ALA A 399 -44.68 12.18 -23.57
N LEU A 400 -45.02 11.93 -22.30
CA LEU A 400 -44.29 12.44 -21.14
C LEU A 400 -42.90 11.82 -21.04
N PHE A 401 -42.77 10.49 -21.19
CA PHE A 401 -41.48 9.79 -21.24
C PHE A 401 -40.59 10.35 -22.35
N ASN A 402 -41.14 10.46 -23.56
CA ASN A 402 -40.43 11.04 -24.70
C ASN A 402 -40.02 12.49 -24.43
N PHE A 403 -40.91 13.32 -23.89
CA PHE A 403 -40.62 14.72 -23.59
C PHE A 403 -39.48 14.85 -22.56
N VAL A 404 -39.60 14.18 -21.41
CA VAL A 404 -38.62 14.29 -20.32
C VAL A 404 -37.26 13.75 -20.76
N HIS A 405 -37.21 12.61 -21.45
CA HIS A 405 -35.93 12.07 -21.92
C HIS A 405 -35.33 12.86 -23.08
N THR A 406 -36.14 13.34 -24.02
CA THR A 406 -35.64 14.20 -25.10
C THR A 406 -35.07 15.49 -24.50
N PHE A 407 -35.78 16.10 -23.56
CA PHE A 407 -35.30 17.27 -22.83
C PHE A 407 -34.02 16.96 -22.05
N ALA A 408 -33.97 15.83 -21.34
CA ALA A 408 -32.79 15.40 -20.62
C ALA A 408 -31.57 15.17 -21.54
N ILE A 409 -31.76 14.50 -22.67
CA ILE A 409 -30.72 14.29 -23.69
C ILE A 409 -30.23 15.64 -24.21
N ILE A 410 -31.13 16.57 -24.54
CA ILE A 410 -30.75 17.94 -24.95
C ILE A 410 -29.92 18.62 -23.85
N MET A 411 -30.35 18.54 -22.59
CA MET A 411 -29.61 19.12 -21.46
C MET A 411 -28.23 18.48 -21.25
N ILE A 412 -28.11 17.15 -21.39
CA ILE A 412 -26.82 16.44 -21.32
C ILE A 412 -25.92 16.87 -22.48
N CYS A 413 -26.45 16.96 -23.70
CA CYS A 413 -25.71 17.40 -24.89
C CYS A 413 -25.23 18.85 -24.74
N LEU A 414 -26.10 19.76 -24.31
CA LEU A 414 -25.75 21.16 -24.03
C LEU A 414 -24.68 21.24 -22.93
N TRP A 415 -24.85 20.48 -21.84
CA TRP A 415 -23.86 20.40 -20.76
C TRP A 415 -22.51 19.86 -21.26
N PHE A 416 -22.50 18.86 -22.15
CA PHE A 416 -21.28 18.30 -22.73
C PHE A 416 -20.57 19.32 -23.61
N VAL A 417 -21.29 19.99 -24.51
CA VAL A 417 -20.75 21.05 -25.37
C VAL A 417 -20.22 22.20 -24.52
N TYR A 418 -20.97 22.64 -23.52
CA TYR A 418 -20.54 23.68 -22.57
C TYR A 418 -19.26 23.29 -21.82
N THR A 419 -19.20 22.05 -21.32
CA THR A 419 -18.02 21.52 -20.62
C THR A 419 -16.81 21.42 -21.55
N LEU A 420 -17.01 20.99 -22.80
CA LEU A 420 -15.98 20.88 -23.81
C LEU A 420 -15.45 22.26 -24.23
N ALA A 421 -16.34 23.24 -24.43
CA ALA A 421 -15.97 24.62 -24.73
C ALA A 421 -15.18 25.25 -23.57
N LEU A 422 -15.64 25.11 -22.32
CA LEU A 422 -14.91 25.61 -21.15
C LEU A 422 -13.53 24.94 -20.98
N LYS A 423 -13.42 23.65 -21.30
CA LYS A 423 -12.15 22.93 -21.28
C LYS A 423 -11.20 23.43 -22.37
N GLN A 424 -11.69 23.67 -23.59
CA GLN A 424 -10.88 24.25 -24.67
C GLN A 424 -10.41 25.68 -24.34
N LEU A 425 -11.22 26.43 -23.60
CA LEU A 425 -10.86 27.76 -23.09
C LEU A 425 -9.91 27.73 -21.87
N GLY A 426 -9.49 26.55 -21.39
CA GLY A 426 -8.61 26.41 -20.21
C GLY A 426 -9.25 26.89 -18.90
N ARG A 427 -10.58 27.02 -18.84
CA ARG A 427 -11.30 27.46 -17.64
C ARG A 427 -11.68 26.32 -16.72
N LEU A 428 -11.59 25.08 -17.21
CA LEU A 428 -12.12 23.91 -16.53
C LEU A 428 -11.18 22.72 -16.69
N ASP A 429 -10.29 22.58 -15.72
CA ASP A 429 -9.27 21.54 -15.68
C ASP A 429 -9.43 20.60 -14.48
N TRP A 430 -8.71 19.47 -14.53
CA TRP A 430 -8.54 18.64 -13.34
C TRP A 430 -7.90 19.48 -12.24
N PRO A 431 -8.34 19.35 -10.96
CA PRO A 431 -7.82 20.19 -9.89
C PRO A 431 -6.30 20.25 -9.89
N THR A 432 -5.63 19.10 -10.00
CA THR A 432 -4.15 19.04 -10.09
C THR A 432 -3.66 18.98 -11.54
N HIS A 433 -2.93 20.01 -11.97
CA HIS A 433 -2.33 20.10 -13.30
C HIS A 433 -1.07 20.96 -13.28
N LEU A 434 -0.20 20.80 -14.28
CA LEU A 434 1.08 21.51 -14.37
C LEU A 434 0.95 23.03 -14.55
N GLY A 435 -0.23 23.52 -14.93
CA GLY A 435 -0.53 24.94 -15.09
C GLY A 435 -1.05 25.66 -13.83
N MET A 436 -1.08 24.97 -12.68
CA MET A 436 -1.48 25.60 -11.42
C MET A 436 -0.53 26.73 -11.06
N ARG A 437 -1.07 27.88 -10.61
CA ARG A 437 -0.26 29.05 -10.19
C ARG A 437 0.86 28.67 -9.21
N GLN A 438 0.53 27.84 -8.21
CA GLN A 438 1.50 27.34 -7.22
C GLN A 438 2.71 26.60 -7.86
N VAL A 439 2.53 25.98 -9.03
CA VAL A 439 3.58 25.27 -9.77
C VAL A 439 4.32 26.21 -10.73
N VAL A 440 3.58 27.08 -11.43
CA VAL A 440 4.15 28.01 -12.41
C VAL A 440 4.97 29.12 -11.75
N ASP A 441 4.47 29.68 -10.65
CA ASP A 441 5.09 30.83 -9.96
C ASP A 441 6.41 30.44 -9.24
N HIS A 442 6.65 29.14 -9.02
CA HIS A 442 7.83 28.62 -8.30
C HIS A 442 8.59 27.53 -9.09
N ALA A 443 8.50 27.56 -10.42
CA ALA A 443 9.02 26.50 -11.27
C ALA A 443 10.52 26.21 -11.09
N ASP A 444 11.35 27.26 -10.95
CA ASP A 444 12.80 27.10 -10.76
C ASP A 444 13.12 26.44 -9.40
N GLY A 445 12.39 26.83 -8.36
CA GLY A 445 12.45 26.19 -7.05
C GLY A 445 12.04 24.72 -7.13
N ILE A 446 10.94 24.43 -7.83
CA ILE A 446 10.46 23.05 -8.04
C ILE A 446 11.51 22.21 -8.78
N ALA A 447 12.16 22.73 -9.82
CA ALA A 447 13.23 22.02 -10.52
C ALA A 447 14.41 21.67 -9.59
N LYS A 448 14.84 22.63 -8.75
CA LYS A 448 15.86 22.41 -7.70
C LYS A 448 15.42 21.33 -6.72
N TRP A 449 14.18 21.39 -6.23
CA TRP A 449 13.63 20.42 -5.28
C TRP A 449 13.52 19.01 -5.87
N ILE A 450 13.12 18.90 -7.15
CA ILE A 450 13.05 17.62 -7.85
C ILE A 450 14.43 17.00 -7.99
N ALA A 451 15.43 17.80 -8.39
CA ALA A 451 16.81 17.34 -8.52
C ALA A 451 17.34 16.82 -7.17
N ALA A 452 17.06 17.52 -6.07
CA ALA A 452 17.48 17.10 -4.73
C ALA A 452 16.88 15.73 -4.34
N VAL A 453 15.61 15.47 -4.64
CA VAL A 453 14.97 14.16 -4.37
C VAL A 453 15.54 13.06 -5.25
N HIS A 454 15.81 13.33 -6.53
CA HIS A 454 16.43 12.34 -7.42
C HIS A 454 17.86 11.99 -6.94
N SER A 455 18.64 12.99 -6.53
CA SER A 455 19.95 12.77 -5.90
C SER A 455 19.81 11.92 -4.64
N ALA A 456 18.83 12.20 -3.78
CA ALA A 456 18.57 11.41 -2.58
C ALA A 456 18.25 9.96 -2.89
N ASN A 457 17.35 9.69 -3.84
CA ASN A 457 17.03 8.32 -4.25
C ASN A 457 18.27 7.60 -4.81
N SER A 458 19.09 8.28 -5.60
CA SER A 458 20.32 7.68 -6.14
C SER A 458 21.34 7.32 -5.05
N VAL A 459 21.47 8.16 -4.02
CA VAL A 459 22.38 7.90 -2.89
C VAL A 459 21.84 6.78 -2.02
N VAL A 460 20.51 6.72 -1.79
CA VAL A 460 19.86 5.62 -1.07
C VAL A 460 20.07 4.29 -1.82
N GLU A 461 19.90 4.25 -3.14
CA GLU A 461 20.19 3.07 -3.95
C GLU A 461 21.67 2.67 -3.83
N LYS A 462 22.60 3.62 -3.96
CA LYS A 462 24.04 3.39 -3.78
C LYS A 462 24.34 2.82 -2.40
N ALA A 463 23.70 3.34 -1.35
CA ALA A 463 23.85 2.88 0.02
C ALA A 463 23.40 1.44 0.21
N PHE A 464 22.25 1.04 -0.37
CA PHE A 464 21.74 -0.32 -0.28
C PHE A 464 22.60 -1.33 -1.06
N LEU A 465 23.19 -0.90 -2.19
CA LEU A 465 24.11 -1.74 -2.96
C LEU A 465 25.51 -1.84 -2.33
N SER A 466 25.89 -0.87 -1.51
CA SER A 466 27.23 -0.85 -0.90
C SER A 466 27.31 -1.78 0.33
N PRO A 467 28.44 -2.49 0.52
CA PRO A 467 28.66 -3.35 1.69
C PRO A 467 28.41 -2.61 3.00
N ALA A 468 27.97 -3.31 4.06
CA ALA A 468 27.65 -2.68 5.35
C ALA A 468 28.80 -1.83 5.93
N GLN A 469 30.05 -2.22 5.64
CA GLN A 469 31.27 -1.56 6.14
C GLN A 469 31.67 -0.31 5.35
N VAL A 470 31.17 -0.16 4.12
CA VAL A 470 31.57 0.89 3.16
C VAL A 470 30.31 1.61 2.70
N LYS A 471 30.07 2.82 3.19
CA LYS A 471 28.87 3.61 2.87
C LYS A 471 29.24 5.00 2.36
N PRO A 472 28.43 5.61 1.47
CA PRO A 472 28.67 6.95 0.93
C PRO A 472 28.22 8.05 1.91
N LEU A 473 28.91 8.15 3.06
CA LEU A 473 28.49 9.01 4.16
C LEU A 473 28.60 10.52 3.83
N GLU A 474 29.61 10.95 3.07
CA GLU A 474 29.79 12.36 2.74
C GLU A 474 28.77 12.81 1.68
N GLU A 475 28.56 12.00 0.63
CA GLU A 475 27.49 12.19 -0.35
C GLU A 475 26.10 12.23 0.30
N MET A 476 25.80 11.31 1.23
CA MET A 476 24.54 11.31 1.99
C MET A 476 24.32 12.61 2.75
N ARG A 477 25.36 13.09 3.44
CA ARG A 477 25.29 14.32 4.23
C ARG A 477 25.06 15.53 3.33
N ALA A 478 25.79 15.64 2.22
CA ALA A 478 25.62 16.73 1.27
C ALA A 478 24.20 16.78 0.69
N VAL A 479 23.63 15.62 0.35
CA VAL A 479 22.25 15.54 -0.14
C VAL A 479 21.23 15.83 0.97
N LEU A 480 21.48 15.40 2.21
CA LEU A 480 20.61 15.71 3.34
C LEU A 480 20.57 17.21 3.63
N ASP A 481 21.71 17.90 3.57
CA ASP A 481 21.79 19.35 3.75
C ASP A 481 21.03 20.08 2.63
N ALA A 482 21.21 19.66 1.37
CA ALA A 482 20.47 20.19 0.23
C ALA A 482 18.95 19.95 0.34
N LEU A 483 18.52 18.76 0.78
CA LEU A 483 17.11 18.46 1.03
C LEU A 483 16.53 19.29 2.17
N THR A 484 17.30 19.52 3.23
CA THR A 484 16.89 20.35 4.38
C THR A 484 16.65 21.80 3.94
N GLU A 485 17.54 22.34 3.12
CA GLU A 485 17.39 23.67 2.52
C GLU A 485 16.11 23.73 1.65
N CYS A 486 15.96 22.80 0.70
CA CYS A 486 14.81 22.71 -0.20
C CYS A 486 13.47 22.53 0.55
N SER A 487 13.44 21.68 1.57
CA SER A 487 12.29 21.44 2.44
C SER A 487 11.89 22.71 3.19
N SER A 488 12.89 23.47 3.70
CA SER A 488 12.65 24.73 4.41
C SER A 488 12.15 25.85 3.49
N GLU A 489 12.64 25.92 2.25
CA GLU A 489 12.16 26.84 1.21
C GLU A 489 10.70 26.51 0.87
N ALA A 490 10.40 25.24 0.60
CA ALA A 490 9.04 24.78 0.31
C ALA A 490 8.07 25.02 1.48
N ALA A 491 8.54 24.90 2.73
CA ALA A 491 7.76 25.20 3.93
C ALA A 491 7.39 26.69 4.02
N LYS A 492 8.35 27.58 3.74
CA LYS A 492 8.13 29.04 3.75
C LYS A 492 7.09 29.47 2.71
N LEU A 493 7.05 28.77 1.58
CA LEU A 493 6.11 29.02 0.48
C LEU A 493 4.76 28.30 0.67
N ASP A 494 4.59 27.55 1.76
CA ASP A 494 3.43 26.67 1.99
C ASP A 494 3.12 25.76 0.78
N HIS A 495 4.18 25.28 0.10
CA HIS A 495 4.05 24.58 -1.18
C HIS A 495 3.56 23.13 -1.01
N LEU A 496 2.86 22.58 -2.01
CA LEU A 496 2.31 21.22 -2.00
C LEU A 496 3.40 20.14 -1.88
N LEU A 497 4.61 20.41 -2.37
CA LEU A 497 5.75 19.48 -2.32
C LEU A 497 6.54 19.50 -1.01
N HIS A 498 6.19 20.37 -0.04
CA HIS A 498 6.88 20.39 1.25
C HIS A 498 6.80 19.04 1.97
N ALA A 499 5.62 18.42 2.03
CA ALA A 499 5.43 17.13 2.69
C ALA A 499 6.30 16.00 2.10
N PRO A 500 6.32 15.74 0.78
CA PRO A 500 7.18 14.70 0.21
C PRO A 500 8.68 15.02 0.35
N LEU A 501 9.08 16.29 0.29
CA LEU A 501 10.48 16.68 0.56
C LEU A 501 10.89 16.40 2.01
N HIS A 502 9.99 16.69 2.96
CA HIS A 502 10.23 16.43 4.37
C HIS A 502 10.22 14.92 4.69
N GLU A 503 9.32 14.14 4.07
CA GLU A 503 9.29 12.68 4.21
C GLU A 503 10.59 12.04 3.70
N THR A 504 11.07 12.45 2.52
CA THR A 504 12.35 11.97 1.96
C THR A 504 13.56 12.41 2.79
N GLN A 505 13.55 13.63 3.31
CA GLN A 505 14.57 14.11 4.25
C GLN A 505 14.62 13.25 5.52
N LEU A 506 13.48 12.96 6.15
CA LEU A 506 13.41 12.12 7.35
C LEU A 506 13.89 10.69 7.09
N MET A 507 13.51 10.12 5.94
CA MET A 507 13.97 8.80 5.52
C MET A 507 15.49 8.78 5.35
N LEU A 508 16.05 9.72 4.58
CA LEU A 508 17.50 9.80 4.37
C LEU A 508 18.25 10.08 5.69
N GLN A 509 17.69 10.92 6.57
CA GLN A 509 18.27 11.19 7.88
C GLN A 509 18.33 9.93 8.74
N SER A 510 17.26 9.12 8.75
CA SER A 510 17.24 7.85 9.49
C SER A 510 18.27 6.86 8.95
N LEU A 511 18.38 6.75 7.62
CA LEU A 511 19.37 5.92 6.95
C LEU A 511 20.79 6.39 7.27
N TYR A 512 21.05 7.69 7.20
CA TYR A 512 22.35 8.27 7.54
C TYR A 512 22.74 7.99 9.00
N VAL A 513 21.81 8.13 9.96
CA VAL A 513 22.08 7.79 11.38
C VAL A 513 22.38 6.31 11.56
N GLN A 514 21.71 5.44 10.81
CA GLN A 514 21.96 4.00 10.84
C GLN A 514 23.30 3.62 10.18
N ASP A 515 23.62 4.21 9.03
CA ASP A 515 24.83 3.93 8.28
C ASP A 515 26.07 4.53 8.94
N THR A 516 25.97 5.70 9.57
CA THR A 516 27.06 6.25 10.39
C THR A 516 27.38 5.37 11.61
N ALA A 517 26.40 4.65 12.13
CA ALA A 517 26.62 3.71 13.23
C ALA A 517 27.23 2.37 12.78
N THR A 518 27.09 1.99 11.50
CA THR A 518 27.49 0.65 11.00
C THR A 518 28.69 0.67 10.05
N ALA A 519 28.95 1.79 9.37
CA ALA A 519 30.05 1.92 8.43
C ALA A 519 31.39 2.08 9.15
N VAL A 520 32.38 1.29 8.73
CA VAL A 520 33.76 1.37 9.22
C VAL A 520 34.56 2.41 8.43
N MET A 521 34.23 2.59 7.14
CA MET A 521 34.87 3.57 6.26
C MET A 521 33.87 4.24 5.32
N ALA A 522 34.12 5.51 5.00
CA ALA A 522 33.40 6.23 3.95
C ALA A 522 33.86 5.74 2.57
N SER A 523 32.92 5.52 1.64
CA SER A 523 33.24 4.99 0.31
C SER A 523 34.16 5.92 -0.49
N GLU A 524 34.03 7.23 -0.32
CA GLU A 524 34.85 8.21 -1.05
C GLU A 524 36.35 8.04 -0.75
N ARG A 525 36.71 7.66 0.49
CA ARG A 525 38.11 7.43 0.88
C ARG A 525 38.72 6.19 0.23
N ILE A 526 37.90 5.20 -0.10
CA ILE A 526 38.35 4.00 -0.81
C ILE A 526 38.58 4.35 -2.27
N ASP A 527 37.69 5.14 -2.88
CA ASP A 527 37.88 5.60 -4.25
C ASP A 527 39.16 6.43 -4.39
N ASP A 528 39.43 7.34 -3.44
CA ASP A 528 40.70 8.08 -3.41
C ASP A 528 41.92 7.16 -3.27
N CYS A 529 41.87 6.18 -2.36
CA CYS A 529 42.95 5.19 -2.20
C CYS A 529 43.15 4.35 -3.47
N VAL A 530 42.07 3.90 -4.11
CA VAL A 530 42.11 3.12 -5.35
C VAL A 530 42.64 3.97 -6.49
N HIS A 531 42.27 5.26 -6.55
CA HIS A 531 42.72 6.18 -7.57
C HIS A 531 44.22 6.50 -7.41
N GLU A 532 44.69 6.65 -6.16
CA GLU A 532 46.11 6.80 -5.84
C GLU A 532 46.88 5.52 -6.20
N PHE A 533 46.36 4.34 -5.84
CA PHE A 533 46.99 3.06 -6.16
C PHE A 533 47.05 2.81 -7.67
N THR A 534 45.99 3.11 -8.42
CA THR A 534 45.97 3.00 -9.89
C THR A 534 46.89 4.01 -10.55
N SER A 535 47.01 5.22 -9.99
CA SER A 535 47.97 6.23 -10.47
C SER A 535 49.42 5.77 -10.26
N GLU A 536 49.72 5.17 -9.11
CA GLU A 536 51.04 4.59 -8.83
C GLU A 536 51.29 3.32 -9.66
N LEU A 537 50.29 2.47 -9.89
CA LEU A 537 50.39 1.32 -10.80
C LEU A 537 50.67 1.75 -12.24
N THR A 538 49.99 2.77 -12.74
CA THR A 538 50.26 3.30 -14.09
C THR A 538 51.62 3.99 -14.16
N ARG A 539 52.06 4.66 -13.10
CA ARG A 539 53.41 5.21 -12.98
C ARG A 539 54.48 4.12 -12.95
N TYR A 540 54.22 3.03 -12.22
CA TYR A 540 55.07 1.85 -12.16
C TYR A 540 55.12 1.15 -13.51
N GLN A 541 53.98 0.98 -14.18
CA GLN A 541 53.88 0.42 -15.53
C GLN A 541 54.66 1.25 -16.55
N LYS A 542 54.55 2.59 -16.50
CA LYS A 542 55.36 3.51 -17.35
C LYS A 542 56.85 3.41 -17.05
N LYS A 543 57.26 3.40 -15.77
CA LYS A 543 58.67 3.18 -15.38
C LYS A 543 59.18 1.82 -15.82
N HIS A 544 58.34 0.79 -15.71
CA HIS A 544 58.64 -0.54 -16.20
C HIS A 544 58.83 -0.47 -17.72
N GLN A 545 57.95 0.20 -18.46
CA GLN A 545 58.00 0.34 -19.93
C GLN A 545 59.23 1.08 -20.45
N ALA A 546 59.82 1.95 -19.63
CA ALA A 546 61.07 2.62 -19.95
C ALA A 546 62.32 1.71 -19.79
N LEU A 547 62.21 0.55 -19.13
CA LEU A 547 63.31 -0.41 -19.02
C LEU A 547 63.42 -1.27 -20.29
N ALA A 548 64.65 -1.50 -20.75
CA ALA A 548 64.92 -2.40 -21.86
C ALA A 548 64.42 -3.83 -21.53
N PRO A 549 63.84 -4.57 -22.49
CA PRO A 549 63.11 -5.83 -22.23
C PRO A 549 63.95 -6.88 -21.49
N HIS A 550 65.24 -7.01 -21.80
CA HIS A 550 66.15 -7.94 -21.12
C HIS A 550 66.35 -7.63 -19.62
N LYS A 551 66.29 -6.35 -19.20
CA LYS A 551 66.40 -5.96 -17.78
C LYS A 551 65.09 -6.21 -17.03
N ARG A 552 63.95 -6.11 -17.72
CA ARG A 552 62.63 -6.42 -17.14
C ARG A 552 62.53 -7.90 -16.83
N ASP A 553 62.93 -8.75 -17.76
CA ASP A 553 62.91 -10.21 -17.55
C ASP A 553 63.86 -10.64 -16.44
N ALA A 554 65.03 -10.00 -16.33
CA ALA A 554 65.97 -10.25 -15.24
C ALA A 554 65.41 -9.83 -13.88
N LEU A 555 64.77 -8.65 -13.79
CA LEU A 555 64.12 -8.18 -12.55
C LEU A 555 62.92 -9.03 -12.16
N PHE A 556 62.12 -9.49 -13.13
CA PHE A 556 60.98 -10.36 -12.89
C PHE A 556 61.42 -11.76 -12.43
N LYS A 557 62.50 -12.29 -13.01
CA LYS A 557 63.12 -13.54 -12.56
C LYS A 557 63.72 -13.39 -11.16
N LEU A 558 64.36 -12.25 -10.85
CA LEU A 558 64.89 -11.95 -9.51
C LEU A 558 63.77 -11.79 -8.47
N SER A 559 62.66 -11.14 -8.79
CA SER A 559 61.53 -11.01 -7.87
C SER A 559 60.86 -12.37 -7.63
N ALA A 560 60.67 -13.17 -8.68
CA ALA A 560 60.14 -14.53 -8.57
C ALA A 560 61.05 -15.44 -7.75
N MET A 561 62.37 -15.35 -7.93
CA MET A 561 63.37 -16.05 -7.10
C MET A 561 63.35 -15.58 -5.65
N ARG A 562 63.12 -14.30 -5.38
CA ARG A 562 63.07 -13.75 -4.02
C ARG A 562 61.81 -14.19 -3.27
N THR A 563 60.67 -14.27 -3.96
CA THR A 563 59.44 -14.87 -3.40
C THR A 563 59.58 -16.37 -3.19
N TRP A 564 60.37 -17.06 -4.03
CA TRP A 564 60.68 -18.48 -3.82
C TRP A 564 61.62 -18.71 -2.63
N GLN A 565 62.67 -17.91 -2.48
CA GLN A 565 63.61 -17.99 -1.36
C GLN A 565 62.98 -17.67 0.00
N GLN A 566 61.95 -16.82 0.03
CA GLN A 566 61.17 -16.58 1.26
C GLN A 566 60.36 -17.81 1.71
N SER A 567 60.10 -18.76 0.82
CA SER A 567 59.43 -20.03 1.15
C SER A 567 60.38 -21.07 1.76
N GLU A 568 61.69 -20.98 1.54
CA GLU A 568 62.67 -22.00 1.97
C GLU A 568 63.32 -21.70 3.34
N ASN A 569 63.27 -20.46 3.82
CA ASN A 569 63.92 -20.06 5.09
C ASN A 569 63.02 -20.13 6.34
N ARG A 570 61.93 -20.92 6.32
CA ARG A 570 61.24 -21.28 7.57
C ARG A 570 61.95 -22.48 8.21
N PRO A 571 62.42 -22.39 9.46
CA PRO A 571 63.05 -23.52 10.14
C PRO A 571 62.04 -24.66 10.30
N ALA A 572 62.49 -25.87 10.02
CA ALA A 572 61.75 -27.12 10.19
C ALA A 572 61.35 -27.31 11.66
N SER A 573 60.09 -26.98 11.99
CA SER A 573 59.41 -27.58 13.13
C SER A 573 58.94 -28.96 12.71
N VAL A 574 59.47 -29.96 13.41
CA VAL A 574 58.99 -31.35 13.54
C VAL A 574 57.58 -31.55 12.97
N MET A 575 57.45 -32.44 11.97
CA MET A 575 56.16 -33.02 11.62
C MET A 575 55.74 -33.99 12.74
N PRO A 576 54.58 -33.80 13.37
CA PRO A 576 53.69 -34.91 13.67
C PRO A 576 52.71 -35.10 12.51
N ASP A 577 52.47 -36.36 12.22
CA ASP A 577 51.58 -36.83 11.16
C ASP A 577 50.19 -36.18 11.16
N ALA A 578 49.70 -35.93 9.95
CA ALA A 578 48.29 -35.75 9.56
C ALA A 578 47.32 -35.24 10.63
N ALA A 579 47.26 -33.92 10.82
CA ALA A 579 46.12 -33.25 11.45
C ALA A 579 45.69 -32.03 10.61
N ALA A 580 44.39 -31.74 10.69
CA ALA A 580 43.56 -30.82 9.93
C ALA A 580 44.11 -29.38 9.71
N PRO A 581 43.57 -28.62 8.73
CA PRO A 581 44.06 -27.27 8.41
C PRO A 581 43.93 -26.27 9.59
N PRO A 582 44.80 -25.24 9.64
CA PRO A 582 44.96 -24.36 10.79
C PRO A 582 43.84 -23.35 10.98
N GLU A 583 43.65 -23.01 12.24
CA GLU A 583 42.62 -22.17 12.85
C GLU A 583 42.65 -20.69 12.42
N ASP A 584 41.44 -20.23 12.14
CA ASP A 584 40.86 -18.89 12.19
C ASP A 584 41.70 -17.76 12.82
N ALA A 585 42.09 -16.81 11.97
CA ALA A 585 42.34 -15.44 12.38
C ALA A 585 40.99 -14.76 12.70
N PHE A 586 40.58 -14.77 13.97
CA PHE A 586 39.43 -14.01 14.43
C PHE A 586 39.72 -12.51 14.34
N VAL A 587 39.01 -11.83 13.44
CA VAL A 587 38.96 -10.37 13.36
C VAL A 587 38.00 -9.88 14.43
N ALA A 588 38.50 -9.11 15.39
CA ALA A 588 37.69 -8.42 16.38
C ALA A 588 36.76 -7.41 15.69
N MET A 589 35.44 -7.69 15.72
CA MET A 589 34.40 -6.75 15.33
C MET A 589 33.76 -6.13 16.58
N ASP A 590 33.76 -4.80 16.64
CA ASP A 590 32.95 -4.00 17.56
C ASP A 590 31.47 -4.18 17.23
N VAL A 591 30.68 -4.63 18.20
CA VAL A 591 29.25 -4.90 18.03
C VAL A 591 28.45 -3.71 18.56
N VAL A 592 27.68 -3.09 17.67
CA VAL A 592 26.67 -2.07 18.03
C VAL A 592 25.39 -2.77 18.47
N VAL A 593 24.95 -2.46 19.68
CA VAL A 593 23.74 -3.03 20.30
C VAL A 593 22.50 -2.36 19.70
N SER A 594 21.57 -3.15 19.16
CA SER A 594 20.26 -2.66 18.70
C SER A 594 19.46 -2.09 19.87
N THR A 595 18.97 -0.86 19.72
CA THR A 595 18.09 -0.17 20.67
C THR A 595 16.63 -0.59 20.55
N ASP A 596 16.29 -1.42 19.55
CA ASP A 596 14.93 -1.86 19.29
C ASP A 596 14.58 -3.08 20.15
N TRP A 597 13.58 -2.93 21.03
CA TRP A 597 13.24 -3.93 22.03
C TRP A 597 12.47 -5.12 21.43
N GLU A 598 11.86 -4.96 20.26
CA GLU A 598 11.14 -6.02 19.54
C GLU A 598 12.09 -7.04 18.89
N LEU A 599 13.35 -6.65 18.62
CA LEU A 599 14.39 -7.51 18.04
C LEU A 599 15.19 -8.29 19.10
N ASN A 600 15.03 -7.96 20.38
CA ASN A 600 15.72 -8.59 21.50
C ASN A 600 14.80 -9.63 22.17
N LEU A 601 14.74 -10.84 21.63
CA LEU A 601 13.97 -11.94 22.21
C LEU A 601 14.72 -12.53 23.42
N ILE A 602 14.18 -12.33 24.62
CA ILE A 602 14.60 -13.05 25.82
C ILE A 602 13.97 -14.44 25.75
N VAL A 603 14.75 -15.45 25.37
CA VAL A 603 14.28 -16.83 25.28
C VAL A 603 14.89 -17.63 26.42
N ASP A 604 14.03 -18.27 27.21
CA ASP A 604 14.46 -19.31 28.15
C ASP A 604 15.16 -20.42 27.36
N ALA A 605 16.34 -20.88 27.80
CA ALA A 605 17.14 -21.87 27.08
C ALA A 605 16.32 -23.13 26.70
N THR A 606 15.34 -23.50 27.52
CA THR A 606 14.41 -24.60 27.27
C THR A 606 13.43 -24.35 26.10
N ARG A 607 12.95 -23.11 25.93
CA ARG A 607 12.11 -22.70 24.80
C ARG A 607 12.90 -22.51 23.50
N PHE A 608 14.17 -22.15 23.61
CA PHE A 608 15.05 -21.98 22.47
C PHE A 608 15.35 -23.32 21.77
N ALA A 609 15.67 -24.36 22.54
CA ALA A 609 15.92 -25.70 22.00
C ALA A 609 14.68 -26.31 21.31
N THR A 610 13.49 -26.14 21.91
CA THR A 610 12.24 -26.65 21.32
C THR A 610 11.82 -25.90 20.05
N GLN A 611 12.25 -24.65 19.87
CA GLN A 611 12.07 -23.92 18.60
C GLN A 611 13.08 -24.37 17.53
N LEU A 612 14.31 -24.68 17.91
CA LEU A 612 15.33 -25.24 17.02
C LEU A 612 14.96 -26.66 16.53
N GLU A 613 14.46 -27.53 17.41
CA GLU A 613 14.03 -28.89 17.03
C GLU A 613 12.81 -28.92 16.10
N ARG A 614 11.94 -27.91 16.14
CA ARG A 614 10.74 -27.85 15.28
C ARG A 614 11.03 -27.40 13.86
N ASN A 615 12.23 -26.89 13.57
CA ASN A 615 12.56 -26.32 12.26
C ASN A 615 13.88 -26.85 11.65
N PRO A 616 14.05 -28.18 11.51
CA PRO A 616 15.30 -28.76 10.99
C PRO A 616 15.46 -28.66 9.46
N MET A 617 14.52 -28.03 8.72
CA MET A 617 14.46 -28.08 7.25
C MET A 617 14.38 -26.72 6.54
N SER A 618 14.97 -25.67 7.13
CA SER A 618 15.30 -24.45 6.38
C SER A 618 16.77 -24.50 5.97
N THR A 619 17.04 -24.76 4.69
CA THR A 619 18.38 -24.67 4.08
C THR A 619 18.89 -23.23 3.93
N ALA A 620 18.18 -22.24 4.46
CA ALA A 620 18.67 -20.89 4.64
C ALA A 620 19.28 -20.76 6.05
N PRO A 621 20.52 -20.26 6.21
CA PRO A 621 21.05 -19.97 7.53
C PRO A 621 20.08 -19.03 8.25
N PRO A 622 19.68 -19.31 9.50
CA PRO A 622 18.87 -18.36 10.25
C PRO A 622 19.62 -17.02 10.27
N LEU A 623 18.91 -15.94 9.91
CA LEU A 623 19.47 -14.58 9.95
C LEU A 623 20.22 -14.38 11.27
N ALA A 624 21.34 -13.65 11.23
CA ALA A 624 22.07 -13.21 12.41
C ALA A 624 21.17 -12.32 13.28
N VAL A 625 20.39 -12.95 14.16
CA VAL A 625 19.56 -12.31 15.17
C VAL A 625 20.34 -12.38 16.48
N HIS A 626 20.47 -11.25 17.18
CA HIS A 626 21.10 -11.21 18.50
C HIS A 626 20.13 -11.78 19.54
N TRP A 627 20.55 -12.83 20.23
CA TRP A 627 19.74 -13.44 21.29
C TRP A 627 20.34 -13.11 22.65
N LEU A 628 19.49 -12.68 23.58
CA LEU A 628 19.90 -12.47 24.96
C LEU A 628 19.60 -13.76 25.73
N VAL A 629 20.65 -14.53 25.99
CA VAL A 629 20.56 -15.83 26.64
C VAL A 629 20.74 -15.64 28.14
N LEU A 630 19.78 -16.16 28.90
CA LEU A 630 19.85 -16.20 30.36
C LEU A 630 20.55 -17.50 30.76
N MET A 631 21.76 -17.39 31.31
CA MET A 631 22.48 -18.55 31.83
C MET A 631 22.21 -18.68 33.33
N ASP A 632 21.69 -19.84 33.73
CA ASP A 632 21.45 -20.21 35.12
C ASP A 632 22.72 -20.82 35.70
N ASP A 633 23.39 -20.12 36.61
CA ASP A 633 24.52 -20.69 37.34
C ASP A 633 24.03 -21.44 38.57
N LYS A 634 23.99 -22.77 38.44
CA LYS A 634 23.61 -23.70 39.52
C LYS A 634 24.47 -23.54 40.79
N ALA A 635 25.65 -22.90 40.72
CA ALA A 635 26.54 -22.71 41.86
C ALA A 635 26.23 -21.46 42.70
N THR A 636 25.60 -20.41 42.13
CA THR A 636 25.43 -19.11 42.79
C THR A 636 23.98 -18.60 42.86
N ALA A 637 23.03 -19.27 42.21
CA ALA A 637 21.61 -18.87 42.12
C ALA A 637 21.40 -17.47 41.50
N ASP A 638 22.41 -16.94 40.80
CA ASP A 638 22.37 -15.70 40.05
C ASP A 638 22.31 -15.99 38.55
N PHE A 639 21.59 -15.13 37.81
CA PHE A 639 21.46 -15.23 36.36
C PHE A 639 22.51 -14.36 35.66
N VAL A 640 23.26 -14.94 34.72
CA VAL A 640 24.22 -14.21 33.88
C VAL A 640 23.60 -13.95 32.51
N PHE A 641 23.62 -12.69 32.07
CA PHE A 641 23.13 -12.28 30.77
C PHE A 641 24.24 -12.34 29.73
N ALA A 642 24.08 -13.17 28.71
CA ALA A 642 25.05 -13.31 27.64
C ALA A 642 24.40 -13.06 26.28
N THR A 643 25.13 -12.44 25.35
CA THR A 643 24.62 -12.20 24.00
C THR A 643 25.14 -13.30 23.07
N ALA A 644 24.24 -14.12 22.53
CA ALA A 644 24.58 -15.08 21.49
C ALA A 644 24.59 -14.36 20.14
N VAL A 645 25.68 -14.54 19.40
CA VAL A 645 25.96 -13.76 18.17
C VAL A 645 25.90 -14.63 16.93
N GLN A 646 26.19 -15.93 17.03
CA GLN A 646 26.17 -16.84 15.88
C GLN A 646 25.92 -18.29 16.30
N TYR A 647 25.07 -18.99 15.54
CA TYR A 647 24.82 -20.43 15.67
C TYR A 647 25.49 -21.16 14.49
N ALA A 648 26.37 -22.11 14.80
CA ALA A 648 26.95 -23.01 13.81
C ALA A 648 26.06 -24.27 13.69
N ALA A 649 25.95 -24.81 12.47
CA ALA A 649 25.08 -25.95 12.15
C ALA A 649 25.33 -27.21 13.00
N ASP A 650 26.48 -27.28 13.69
CA ASP A 650 26.95 -28.42 14.46
C ASP A 650 26.59 -28.35 15.96
N GLY A 651 25.67 -27.45 16.36
CA GLY A 651 25.21 -27.33 17.75
C GLY A 651 26.07 -26.45 18.66
N TRP A 652 26.87 -25.56 18.07
CA TRP A 652 27.76 -24.64 18.79
C TRP A 652 27.26 -23.19 18.71
N LEU A 653 27.39 -22.47 19.82
CA LEU A 653 27.00 -21.06 19.95
C LEU A 653 28.22 -20.20 20.29
N LEU A 654 28.46 -19.15 19.51
CA LEU A 654 29.41 -18.09 19.89
C LEU A 654 28.69 -17.10 20.81
N VAL A 655 29.20 -16.94 22.02
CA VAL A 655 28.62 -16.10 23.06
C VAL A 655 29.60 -15.00 23.46
N LYS A 656 29.11 -13.77 23.51
CA LYS A 656 29.85 -12.59 23.97
C LYS A 656 29.29 -12.11 25.30
N LEU A 657 30.15 -11.96 26.29
CA LEU A 657 29.82 -11.48 27.63
C LEU A 657 30.46 -10.10 27.86
N PRO A 658 29.67 -9.02 27.93
CA PRO A 658 30.19 -7.71 28.30
C PRO A 658 30.44 -7.66 29.81
N LEU A 659 31.68 -7.40 30.21
CA LEU A 659 32.13 -7.27 31.59
C LEU A 659 32.65 -5.87 31.86
N VAL A 660 32.28 -5.32 33.01
CA VAL A 660 32.80 -4.04 33.49
C VAL A 660 33.88 -4.31 34.52
N LYS A 661 35.11 -3.90 34.22
CA LYS A 661 36.20 -3.96 35.20
C LYS A 661 35.97 -3.00 36.37
N PRO A 662 36.66 -3.20 37.51
CA PRO A 662 36.60 -2.29 38.66
C PRO A 662 36.98 -0.84 38.32
N ASP A 663 37.79 -0.64 37.28
CA ASP A 663 38.20 0.66 36.74
C ASP A 663 37.18 1.31 35.78
N LYS A 664 35.99 0.69 35.62
CA LYS A 664 34.89 1.13 34.75
C LYS A 664 35.19 1.03 33.25
N THR A 665 36.21 0.29 32.85
CA THR A 665 36.43 -0.09 31.44
C THR A 665 35.57 -1.29 31.07
N TRP A 666 34.96 -1.26 29.89
CA TRP A 666 34.20 -2.38 29.35
C TRP A 666 35.15 -3.32 28.60
N ILE A 667 35.06 -4.61 28.88
CA ILE A 667 35.71 -5.66 28.09
C ILE A 667 34.63 -6.63 27.64
N VAL A 668 34.63 -6.95 26.35
CA VAL A 668 33.78 -8.02 25.82
C VAL A 668 34.62 -9.28 25.79
N VAL A 669 34.21 -10.29 26.56
CA VAL A 669 34.87 -11.59 26.58
C VAL A 669 34.05 -12.54 25.72
N GLU A 670 34.68 -13.14 24.72
CA GLU A 670 34.03 -14.07 23.79
C GLU A 670 34.43 -15.52 24.08
N GLY A 671 33.50 -16.44 23.82
CA GLY A 671 33.73 -17.86 23.97
C GLY A 671 32.70 -18.70 23.23
N TRP A 672 33.06 -19.92 22.91
CA TRP A 672 32.18 -20.89 22.27
C TRP A 672 31.55 -21.82 23.30
N ILE A 673 30.26 -22.09 23.15
CA ILE A 673 29.48 -22.99 24.01
C ILE A 673 28.92 -24.13 23.17
N ALA A 674 29.20 -25.37 23.59
CA ALA A 674 28.56 -26.56 23.03
C ALA A 674 27.16 -26.72 23.61
N VAL A 675 26.15 -26.92 22.75
CA VAL A 675 24.79 -27.26 23.20
C VAL A 675 24.58 -28.75 23.02
N LYS A 676 24.85 -29.55 24.07
CA LYS A 676 24.52 -30.99 24.08
C LYS A 676 23.09 -31.17 24.61
N SER A 677 22.23 -31.77 23.79
CA SER A 677 20.89 -32.21 24.17
C SER A 677 20.96 -33.68 24.59
N ASP A 678 20.93 -33.96 25.88
CA ASP A 678 20.65 -35.32 26.37
C ASP A 678 19.13 -35.47 26.48
N ALA A 679 18.56 -36.35 25.65
CA ALA A 679 17.11 -36.53 25.46
C ALA A 679 16.32 -36.95 26.73
N TRP A 680 17.00 -37.13 27.87
CA TRP A 680 16.41 -37.72 29.08
C TRP A 680 16.56 -36.86 30.35
N THR A 681 17.22 -35.68 30.29
CA THR A 681 17.31 -34.77 31.44
C THR A 681 16.93 -33.34 31.06
N THR A 682 15.99 -32.75 31.80
CA THR A 682 15.48 -31.36 31.65
C THR A 682 16.49 -30.28 32.06
N SER A 683 17.78 -30.61 32.19
CA SER A 683 18.81 -29.62 32.46
C SER A 683 19.99 -29.79 31.52
N PHE A 684 20.30 -28.73 30.77
CA PHE A 684 21.48 -28.66 29.92
C PHE A 684 22.75 -28.68 30.76
N GLN A 685 23.73 -29.50 30.36
CA GLN A 685 25.11 -29.34 30.79
C GLN A 685 25.85 -28.50 29.75
N VAL A 686 26.29 -27.31 30.19
CA VAL A 686 27.13 -26.42 29.42
C VAL A 686 28.58 -26.78 29.72
N GLU A 687 29.24 -27.49 28.81
CA GLU A 687 30.68 -27.73 28.88
C GLU A 687 31.40 -26.61 28.12
N LEU A 688 32.06 -25.71 28.84
CA LEU A 688 32.99 -24.76 28.25
C LEU A 688 34.25 -25.53 27.84
N LEU A 689 34.70 -25.37 26.60
CA LEU A 689 35.96 -25.97 26.15
C LEU A 689 37.11 -25.38 26.97
N ALA A 690 37.65 -26.19 27.88
CA ALA A 690 38.95 -25.94 28.47
C ALA A 690 40.00 -26.17 27.38
N CYS A 691 40.75 -25.13 26.99
CA CYS A 691 42.07 -25.39 26.44
C CYS A 691 42.86 -26.12 27.54
N VAL A 692 43.18 -27.39 27.31
CA VAL A 692 44.12 -28.14 28.15
C VAL A 692 45.52 -27.71 27.74
N ASP A 693 45.80 -26.43 27.89
CA ASP A 693 47.14 -25.88 27.85
C ASP A 693 47.48 -25.49 29.28
N SER A 694 48.56 -26.06 29.83
CA SER A 694 48.93 -25.91 31.25
C SER A 694 49.20 -24.46 31.66
N ASP A 695 49.40 -23.58 30.69
CA ASP A 695 49.66 -22.16 30.87
C ASP A 695 48.43 -21.25 30.62
N SER A 696 47.28 -21.82 30.22
CA SER A 696 46.07 -21.04 29.95
C SER A 696 45.27 -20.76 31.25
N ARG A 697 45.26 -19.51 31.69
CA ARG A 697 44.46 -19.05 32.84
C ARG A 697 42.97 -19.06 32.51
N ASN A 698 42.18 -19.75 33.33
CA ASN A 698 40.74 -19.92 33.15
C ASN A 698 39.95 -18.67 33.60
N LEU A 699 39.92 -17.64 32.73
CA LEU A 699 39.36 -16.31 33.01
C LEU A 699 37.88 -16.31 33.45
N PHE A 700 37.03 -17.17 32.88
CA PHE A 700 35.60 -17.23 33.24
C PHE A 700 35.36 -17.78 34.66
N ARG A 701 36.24 -18.67 35.15
CA ARG A 701 36.12 -19.25 36.50
C ARG A 701 36.46 -18.25 37.60
N GLU A 702 37.29 -17.25 37.31
CA GLU A 702 37.63 -16.17 38.25
C GLU A 702 36.58 -15.04 38.26
N LEU A 703 35.81 -14.87 37.18
CA LEU A 703 34.79 -13.83 37.02
C LEU A 703 33.44 -14.16 37.70
N MET A 704 33.17 -15.45 37.99
CA MET A 704 31.92 -15.95 38.59
C MET A 704 31.80 -15.72 40.11
N ARG A 705 32.41 -14.66 40.64
CA ARG A 705 32.12 -14.17 42.00
C ARG A 705 31.49 -12.77 41.92
N PRO A 706 30.19 -12.67 41.60
CA PRO A 706 29.50 -11.40 41.75
C PRO A 706 29.42 -11.07 43.25
N THR A 707 29.97 -9.91 43.64
CA THR A 707 29.61 -9.30 44.92
C THR A 707 28.21 -8.74 44.76
N ALA A 708 27.23 -9.43 45.35
CA ALA A 708 25.84 -9.00 45.41
C ALA A 708 25.74 -7.51 45.78
N ARG A 709 25.22 -6.66 44.87
CA ARG A 709 24.95 -5.25 45.19
C ARG A 709 23.47 -5.09 45.56
N SER A 710 23.28 -4.59 46.78
CA SER A 710 22.03 -4.41 47.52
C SER A 710 20.94 -3.62 46.75
N PRO A 711 19.63 -3.80 47.08
CA PRO A 711 18.52 -2.90 46.68
C PRO A 711 18.90 -1.41 46.69
N VAL A 712 18.42 -0.65 45.70
CA VAL A 712 18.58 0.81 45.68
C VAL A 712 17.91 1.40 46.93
N ASP A 713 18.70 1.77 47.94
CA ASP A 713 18.21 2.24 49.22
C ASP A 713 17.45 3.57 49.05
N ALA A 714 16.21 3.63 49.55
CA ALA A 714 15.38 4.82 49.50
C ALA A 714 16.04 6.02 50.21
N LYS A 715 16.84 5.76 51.25
CA LYS A 715 17.62 6.80 51.93
C LYS A 715 18.72 7.38 51.05
N HIS A 716 19.36 6.55 50.22
CA HIS A 716 20.37 6.98 49.26
C HIS A 716 19.77 7.88 48.17
N ILE A 717 18.59 7.52 47.64
CA ILE A 717 17.87 8.36 46.65
C ILE A 717 17.42 9.68 47.26
N ALA A 718 16.91 9.69 48.49
CA ALA A 718 16.53 10.91 49.19
C ALA A 718 17.76 11.83 49.41
N GLY A 719 18.90 11.25 49.80
CA GLY A 719 20.17 11.97 49.90
C GLY A 719 20.65 12.55 48.57
N LEU A 720 20.52 11.80 47.47
CA LEU A 720 20.86 12.29 46.13
C LEU A 720 19.97 13.44 45.67
N LEU A 721 18.66 13.36 45.93
CA LEU A 721 17.72 14.44 45.63
C LEU A 721 18.09 15.72 46.38
N GLU A 722 18.41 15.60 47.67
CA GLU A 722 18.75 16.74 48.50
C GLU A 722 20.12 17.32 48.13
N ALA A 723 21.12 16.48 47.88
CA ALA A 723 22.45 16.91 47.43
C ALA A 723 22.39 17.63 46.07
N THR A 724 21.50 17.20 45.17
CA THR A 724 21.28 17.83 43.86
C THR A 724 20.56 19.16 43.97
N ARG A 725 19.62 19.29 44.92
CA ARG A 725 18.90 20.56 45.19
C ARG A 725 19.78 21.58 45.88
N GLN A 726 20.55 21.14 46.89
CA GLN A 726 21.37 22.00 47.73
C GLN A 726 22.78 22.24 47.16
N ARG A 727 23.14 21.60 46.03
CA ARG A 727 24.45 21.70 45.36
C ARG A 727 25.65 21.47 46.30
N ARG A 728 25.52 20.50 47.22
CA ARG A 728 26.55 20.21 48.22
C ARG A 728 27.76 19.44 47.67
N GLN A 729 27.70 18.95 46.43
CA GLN A 729 28.74 18.13 45.80
C GLN A 729 29.05 18.60 44.37
N PRO A 730 30.24 18.25 43.82
CA PRO A 730 30.59 18.55 42.43
C PRO A 730 29.57 17.95 41.46
N GLU A 731 29.18 18.72 40.43
CA GLU A 731 28.12 18.33 39.49
C GLU A 731 28.44 17.02 38.75
N ASP A 732 29.72 16.77 38.42
CA ASP A 732 30.16 15.52 37.79
C ASP A 732 29.98 14.29 38.70
N SER A 733 30.25 14.46 40.00
CA SER A 733 30.07 13.40 41.00
C SER A 733 28.58 13.08 41.17
N LEU A 734 27.73 14.11 41.26
CA LEU A 734 26.28 13.93 41.35
C LEU A 734 25.69 13.28 40.10
N ARG A 735 26.17 13.66 38.91
CA ARG A 735 25.77 13.04 37.64
C ARG A 735 26.11 11.55 37.61
N GLN A 736 27.32 11.20 38.04
CA GLN A 736 27.75 9.80 38.07
C GLN A 736 26.95 8.98 39.08
N GLN A 737 26.64 9.53 40.25
CA GLN A 737 25.81 8.86 41.25
C GLN A 737 24.35 8.66 40.78
N TRP A 738 23.75 9.65 40.11
CA TRP A 738 22.42 9.51 39.49
C TRP A 738 22.38 8.44 38.40
N MET A 739 23.41 8.37 37.56
CA MET A 739 23.53 7.35 36.52
C MET A 739 23.55 5.94 37.12
N VAL A 740 24.36 5.74 38.17
CA VAL A 740 24.46 4.44 38.87
C VAL A 740 23.12 4.05 39.51
N ALA A 741 22.43 4.99 40.17
CA ALA A 741 21.14 4.73 40.79
C ALA A 741 20.06 4.30 39.77
N ILE A 742 20.02 4.96 38.61
CA ILE A 742 19.08 4.62 37.53
C ILE A 742 19.39 3.25 36.93
N GLN A 743 20.67 2.93 36.73
CA GLN A 743 21.11 1.63 36.21
C GLN A 743 20.77 0.50 37.18
N GLN A 744 21.03 0.67 38.49
CA GLN A 744 20.68 -0.33 39.50
C GLN A 744 19.16 -0.59 39.56
N TRP A 745 18.34 0.46 39.42
CA TRP A 745 16.89 0.29 39.34
C TRP A 745 16.46 -0.48 38.10
N ASN A 746 17.04 -0.22 36.93
CA ASN A 746 16.73 -0.97 35.71
C ASN A 746 17.06 -2.46 35.83
N VAL A 747 18.22 -2.78 36.42
CA VAL A 747 18.64 -4.18 36.66
C VAL A 747 17.69 -4.88 37.64
N GLN A 748 17.34 -4.23 38.74
CA GLN A 748 16.41 -4.80 39.73
C GLN A 748 15.00 -4.92 39.20
N PHE A 749 14.53 -3.96 38.40
CA PHE A 749 13.23 -4.03 37.75
C PHE A 749 13.17 -5.22 36.80
N ALA A 750 14.18 -5.38 35.94
CA ALA A 750 14.28 -6.48 34.99
C ALA A 750 14.35 -7.84 35.71
N SER A 751 15.16 -7.94 36.77
CA SER A 751 15.26 -9.14 37.61
C SER A 751 13.92 -9.50 38.26
N ARG A 752 13.23 -8.54 38.88
CA ARG A 752 11.99 -8.77 39.63
C ARG A 752 10.78 -9.04 38.72
N HIS A 753 10.67 -8.34 37.61
CA HIS A 753 9.49 -8.39 36.74
C HIS A 753 9.69 -9.22 35.48
N ARG A 754 10.89 -9.78 35.28
CA ARG A 754 11.28 -10.58 34.11
C ARG A 754 10.92 -9.93 32.76
N ARG A 755 10.96 -8.59 32.73
CA ARG A 755 10.75 -7.75 31.54
C ARG A 755 11.45 -6.41 31.72
N CYS A 756 11.81 -5.76 30.63
CA CYS A 756 12.33 -4.38 30.68
C CYS A 756 11.24 -3.39 31.15
N PRO A 757 11.62 -2.30 31.84
CA PRO A 757 10.68 -1.27 32.29
C PRO A 757 10.08 -0.53 31.10
N ALA A 758 8.74 -0.56 31.00
CA ALA A 758 7.99 0.18 29.98
C ALA A 758 7.97 1.68 30.31
N ASP A 759 7.50 2.52 29.38
CA ASP A 759 7.42 3.98 29.61
C ASP A 759 6.55 4.34 30.81
N ALA A 760 5.49 3.57 31.08
CA ALA A 760 4.67 3.71 32.29
C ALA A 760 5.43 3.38 33.59
N ASP A 761 6.42 2.49 33.55
CA ASP A 761 7.26 2.15 34.69
C ASP A 761 8.38 3.19 34.89
N LYS A 762 8.98 3.65 33.80
CA LYS A 762 9.94 4.77 33.81
C LYS A 762 9.28 6.07 34.28
N ALA A 763 7.98 6.25 34.04
CA ALA A 763 7.22 7.39 34.55
C ALA A 763 7.23 7.48 36.09
N LYS A 764 7.35 6.35 36.81
CA LYS A 764 7.43 6.30 38.28
C LYS A 764 8.74 6.86 38.81
N ILE A 765 9.83 6.76 38.05
CA ILE A 765 11.15 7.32 38.38
C ILE A 765 11.51 8.54 37.52
N ARG A 766 10.52 9.18 36.88
CA ARG A 766 10.70 10.32 35.98
C ARG A 766 11.43 11.49 36.63
N VAL A 767 11.27 11.66 37.94
CA VAL A 767 11.96 12.69 38.72
C VAL A 767 13.48 12.46 38.72
N TRP A 768 13.94 11.21 38.75
CA TRP A 768 15.37 10.86 38.76
C TRP A 768 16.02 11.22 37.42
N TYR A 769 15.38 10.83 36.31
CA TYR A 769 15.82 11.21 34.97
C TYR A 769 15.81 12.73 34.75
N LYS A 770 14.79 13.44 35.27
CA LYS A 770 14.77 14.91 35.21
C LYS A 770 15.96 15.55 35.91
N MET A 771 16.35 15.05 37.09
CA MET A 771 17.50 15.56 37.84
C MET A 771 18.81 15.26 37.12
N TYR A 772 18.98 14.03 36.61
CA TYR A 772 20.14 13.64 35.81
C TYR A 772 20.31 14.49 34.55
N HIS A 773 19.24 14.68 33.76
CA HIS A 773 19.29 15.49 32.54
C HIS A 773 19.43 17.00 32.81
N ALA A 774 18.98 17.49 33.97
CA ALA A 774 19.22 18.88 34.38
C ALA A 774 20.71 19.14 34.65
N LEU A 775 21.42 18.17 35.23
CA LEU A 775 22.87 18.24 35.40
C LEU A 775 23.60 18.16 34.05
N CYS A 776 23.19 17.26 33.16
CA CYS A 776 23.80 17.12 31.84
C CYS A 776 23.62 18.37 30.96
N ARG A 777 22.42 19.00 30.98
CA ARG A 777 22.16 20.23 30.21
C ARG A 777 23.02 21.41 30.65
N ARG A 778 23.32 21.51 31.95
CA ARG A 778 24.16 22.59 32.47
C ARG A 778 25.63 22.41 32.10
N GLN A 779 26.12 21.17 32.10
CA GLN A 779 27.47 20.87 31.63
C GLN A 779 27.61 21.19 30.14
N TRP A 780 26.62 20.80 29.34
CA TRP A 780 26.58 21.16 27.92
C TRP A 780 26.51 22.69 27.71
N GLN A 781 25.79 23.42 28.57
CA GLN A 781 25.78 24.89 28.54
C GLN A 781 27.15 25.49 28.91
N LYS A 782 27.85 24.94 29.92
CA LYS A 782 29.21 25.38 30.27
C LYS A 782 30.21 25.10 29.14
N GLU A 783 30.14 23.93 28.52
CA GLU A 783 30.98 23.55 27.37
C GLU A 783 30.66 24.41 26.13
N SER A 784 29.41 24.82 25.94
CA SER A 784 28.99 25.70 24.83
C SER A 784 29.33 27.18 25.04
N GLN A 785 29.62 27.62 26.26
CA GLN A 785 29.93 29.01 26.60
C GLN A 785 31.42 29.32 26.73
N GLY A 786 32.31 28.34 26.56
CA GLY A 786 33.75 28.53 26.34
C GLY A 786 34.43 29.54 27.27
N VAL A 787 34.78 29.09 28.49
CA VAL A 787 36.06 29.43 29.14
C VAL A 787 36.95 28.21 29.03
#